data_AF-A0AAV2Z8P0-F1
#
_entry.id   AF-A0AAV2Z8P0-F1
#
_cell.length_a   1.000
_cell.length_b   1.000
_cell.length_c   1.000
_cell.angle_alpha   90.00
_cell.angle_beta   90.00
_cell.angle_gamma   90.00
#
_symmetry.space_group_name_H-M   'P 1'
#
loop_
_entity.id
_entity.type
_entity.pdbx_description
1 polymer ?
#
loop_
_entity_poly.entity_id
_entity_poly.type
_entity_poly.pdbx_seq_one_letter_code
_entity_poly.pdbx_strand_id
1 'polypeptide(L)'
;MELLEAMEELEAQAAVPQGSAAPMVDDVVVMQVKHTQQKLMAAHLQRSSGKDASSFPFFWVLSKLMKLYEEYPDGITDAIALTELMAAHYQRHNGRPLAGVAGHRGLQTEDDLLSEGFEDEAIYATIAHMDGHRLTLQLQTADSLDVWMTVNMYFHQRFRACMTCIQTMGSRQRRFPLTAQRQVIFTKAKVLERKDVSAHGQSTTVSLLPTPYMVLQLERGRAADEQFVAKAVSLAEIDRRAHPGNPHPLLQQSIVKARVVDIGAVRPCKTPLHIQRQVILLGEVTHEAARQTLRSSQRFIEGTHMLVLWDDQVVLSRLFNVGDDLIVFQPFVHMCEHNDDEIGSIVNEYSASQPHHRFYFEYGTATVLFTRNRHVTKATVTTGQATSLATDAHYSAIDRLPIEAIQSTWVNFAVYGQVDEIRVSHGIPLMAAYFYAYYDPTTGSSPASESSAIPQRSLDRAIVSKYYLVVLMRVYDAGSKRTLCVEITGENAVRALRLRRGQSVLLQGLVAVNLNDPAIASLRQDRIGQQQYAGTQGTAAFAFTNSDYSKQAPQPNGTSESHEIALMSDWVSIFGDQAAFQEARLSLINQTLGFLNSIRELPLMNHWCASALLNKRPVVSMLPIRMNITSLGWLIPSAGSDVFAIDSTCEQGFSTMLAHKPCLRPLEMAPRVHASDTDEPRWRCDFCHEIFTGMHETLQSFGDLVVAIEDGSTSELLAYCQGPMVESILGLAADEYVQLSLSDKRALLGRAIGRDFLFLLSRCDARSVVVQDNHAKQIRTAMSTRIDVVQQVDGYAQAQQLLRQLKHSRRSGDFE
;
A
#
# COMPACT_ATOMS: atom_id res chain seq x y z
N MET A 1 -1.45 23.48 59.15
CA MET A 1 -1.84 23.23 57.76
C MET A 1 -2.55 24.44 57.21
N GLU A 2 -1.75 25.47 56.98
CA GLU A 2 -2.11 26.62 56.15
C GLU A 2 -2.08 26.20 54.69
N LEU A 3 -2.88 26.84 53.85
CA LEU A 3 -3.08 26.51 52.43
C LEU A 3 -1.76 26.31 51.65
N LEU A 4 -0.68 26.96 52.09
CA LEU A 4 0.67 26.84 51.55
C LEU A 4 1.34 25.49 51.83
N GLU A 5 1.16 24.90 53.01
CA GLU A 5 1.67 23.54 53.30
C GLU A 5 0.94 22.48 52.47
N ALA A 6 -0.37 22.65 52.24
CA ALA A 6 -1.15 21.74 51.40
C ALA A 6 -0.81 21.88 49.90
N MET A 7 -0.42 23.09 49.47
CA MET A 7 0.05 23.35 48.11
C MET A 7 1.48 22.83 47.89
N GLU A 8 2.37 23.00 48.85
CA GLU A 8 3.72 22.41 48.81
C GLU A 8 3.69 20.89 48.87
N GLU A 9 2.75 20.28 49.58
CA GLU A 9 2.58 18.82 49.61
C GLU A 9 2.00 18.28 48.28
N LEU A 10 1.12 19.04 47.62
CA LEU A 10 0.63 18.76 46.26
C LEU A 10 1.71 18.97 45.19
N GLU A 11 2.57 19.98 45.34
CA GLU A 11 3.70 20.25 44.45
C GLU A 11 4.87 19.27 44.68
N ALA A 12 5.09 18.82 45.91
CA ALA A 12 6.06 17.76 46.23
C ALA A 12 5.62 16.39 45.71
N GLN A 13 4.31 16.11 45.64
CA GLN A 13 3.77 14.95 44.95
C GLN A 13 3.83 15.07 43.41
N ALA A 14 3.87 16.30 42.87
CA ALA A 14 4.08 16.56 41.44
C ALA A 14 5.57 16.53 41.03
N ALA A 15 6.49 16.77 41.98
CA ALA A 15 7.94 16.76 41.78
C ALA A 15 8.57 15.38 42.06
N VAL A 16 8.07 14.33 41.41
CA VAL A 16 8.83 13.07 41.32
C VAL A 16 10.00 13.30 40.35
N PRO A 17 11.23 12.88 40.66
CA PRO A 17 12.38 13.08 39.78
C PRO A 17 12.13 12.45 38.40
N GLN A 18 12.12 13.29 37.37
CA GLN A 18 12.35 12.88 35.98
C GLN A 18 13.79 12.37 35.86
N GLY A 19 14.03 11.16 36.36
CA GLY A 19 15.37 10.59 36.53
C GLY A 19 15.38 9.06 36.57
N SER A 20 14.32 8.42 36.11
CA SER A 20 14.40 7.08 35.51
C SER A 20 13.26 7.00 34.50
N ALA A 21 13.58 6.83 33.22
CA ALA A 21 12.56 6.55 32.22
C ALA A 21 11.94 5.20 32.59
N ALA A 22 10.76 5.22 33.22
CA ALA A 22 9.95 4.01 33.31
C ALA A 22 9.79 3.48 31.87
N PRO A 23 10.09 2.20 31.61
CA PRO A 23 10.11 1.68 30.25
C PRO A 23 8.74 1.92 29.61
N MET A 24 8.74 2.53 28.42
CA MET A 24 7.54 2.59 27.58
C MET A 24 7.04 1.15 27.41
N VAL A 25 5.77 0.91 27.75
CA VAL A 25 5.15 -0.38 27.46
C VAL A 25 4.92 -0.40 25.95
N ASP A 26 5.75 -1.16 25.24
CA ASP A 26 5.55 -1.44 23.81
C ASP A 26 4.16 -2.03 23.61
N ASP A 27 3.48 -1.64 22.53
CA ASP A 27 2.19 -2.26 22.20
C ASP A 27 2.37 -3.74 21.81
N VAL A 28 1.27 -4.49 21.84
CA VAL A 28 1.28 -5.94 21.56
C VAL A 28 1.85 -6.30 20.18
N VAL A 29 1.68 -5.44 19.17
CA VAL A 29 2.20 -5.67 17.82
C VAL A 29 3.72 -5.50 17.81
N VAL A 30 4.23 -4.43 18.43
CA VAL A 30 5.65 -4.17 18.56
C VAL A 30 6.33 -5.30 19.34
N MET A 31 5.72 -5.74 20.44
CA MET A 31 6.22 -6.89 21.21
C MET A 31 6.28 -8.17 20.36
N GLN A 32 5.23 -8.47 19.59
CA GLN A 32 5.20 -9.66 18.74
C GLN A 32 6.24 -9.62 17.62
N VAL A 33 6.43 -8.45 16.99
CA VAL A 33 7.46 -8.28 15.95
C VAL A 33 8.87 -8.42 16.54
N LYS A 34 9.14 -7.79 17.70
CA LYS A 34 10.43 -7.91 18.40
C LYS A 34 10.73 -9.36 18.79
N HIS A 35 9.74 -10.06 19.33
CA HIS A 35 9.85 -11.50 19.66
C HIS A 35 10.17 -12.34 18.41
N THR A 36 9.46 -12.10 17.32
CA THR A 36 9.70 -12.79 16.04
C THR A 36 11.09 -12.49 15.49
N GLN A 37 11.53 -11.22 15.53
CA GLN A 37 12.88 -10.81 15.11
C GLN A 37 13.96 -11.54 15.91
N GLN A 38 13.84 -11.59 17.24
CA GLN A 38 14.79 -12.29 18.12
C GLN A 38 14.88 -13.78 17.77
N LYS A 39 13.74 -14.43 17.56
CA LYS A 39 13.70 -15.85 17.16
C LYS A 39 14.27 -16.09 15.76
N LEU A 40 14.00 -15.20 14.79
CA LEU A 40 14.60 -15.26 13.46
C LEU A 40 16.12 -15.13 13.51
N MET A 41 16.63 -14.19 14.31
CA MET A 41 18.06 -14.02 14.51
C MET A 41 18.70 -15.28 15.11
N ALA A 42 18.09 -15.85 16.14
CA ALA A 42 18.57 -17.09 16.75
C ALA A 42 18.57 -18.26 15.76
N ALA A 43 17.50 -18.46 15.00
CA ALA A 43 17.39 -19.52 14.00
C ALA A 43 18.35 -19.32 12.82
N HIS A 44 18.59 -18.07 12.41
CA HIS A 44 19.55 -17.74 11.34
C HIS A 44 20.99 -18.04 11.78
N LEU A 45 21.37 -17.65 13.00
CA LEU A 45 22.69 -17.92 13.57
C LEU A 45 23.00 -19.42 13.70
N GLN A 46 21.98 -20.25 13.96
CA GLN A 46 22.16 -21.71 14.00
C GLN A 46 22.42 -22.32 12.62
N ARG A 47 21.99 -21.67 11.53
CA ARG A 47 22.13 -22.17 10.15
C ARG A 47 23.30 -21.54 9.39
N SER A 48 23.76 -20.34 9.74
CA SER A 48 24.85 -19.67 9.05
C SER A 48 26.20 -19.99 9.71
N SER A 49 27.07 -20.71 8.98
CA SER A 49 28.48 -20.90 9.35
C SER A 49 29.25 -19.59 9.12
N GLY A 50 29.02 -18.61 10.00
CA GLY A 50 29.81 -17.40 10.24
C GLY A 50 30.31 -16.66 9.00
N LYS A 51 29.58 -15.63 8.55
CA LYS A 51 30.19 -14.32 8.19
C LYS A 51 29.27 -13.14 7.87
N ASP A 52 27.95 -13.29 7.76
CA ASP A 52 27.06 -12.12 7.62
C ASP A 52 25.80 -12.30 8.47
N ALA A 53 25.74 -11.62 9.62
CA ALA A 53 24.51 -11.49 10.39
C ALA A 53 23.68 -10.36 9.78
N SER A 54 22.95 -10.64 8.70
CA SER A 54 21.97 -9.69 8.18
C SER A 54 20.87 -9.47 9.22
N SER A 55 20.74 -8.24 9.73
CA SER A 55 19.65 -7.84 10.62
C SER A 55 18.30 -7.90 9.88
N PHE A 56 17.24 -8.37 10.54
CA PHE A 56 15.88 -8.40 9.98
C PHE A 56 15.15 -7.08 10.26
N PRO A 57 14.83 -6.24 9.26
CA PRO A 57 14.20 -4.93 9.50
C PRO A 57 12.78 -5.05 10.08
N PHE A 58 12.41 -4.16 11.03
CA PHE A 58 11.10 -4.17 11.71
C PHE A 58 9.93 -4.17 10.72
N PHE A 59 9.87 -3.19 9.81
CA PHE A 59 8.77 -3.07 8.85
C PHE A 59 8.72 -4.22 7.85
N TRP A 60 9.85 -4.87 7.58
CA TRP A 60 9.86 -6.08 6.74
C TRP A 60 9.22 -7.26 7.48
N VAL A 61 9.60 -7.48 8.75
CA VAL A 61 8.99 -8.54 9.58
C VAL A 61 7.51 -8.27 9.78
N LEU A 62 7.13 -7.05 10.17
CA LEU A 62 5.73 -6.67 10.37
C LEU A 62 4.90 -6.86 9.09
N SER A 63 5.39 -6.41 7.93
CA SER A 63 4.68 -6.60 6.66
C SER A 63 4.49 -8.08 6.32
N LYS A 64 5.51 -8.92 6.54
CA LYS A 64 5.42 -10.35 6.27
C LYS A 64 4.50 -11.08 7.25
N LEU A 65 4.55 -10.73 8.53
CA LEU A 65 3.60 -11.23 9.53
C LEU A 65 2.16 -10.84 9.18
N MET A 66 1.92 -9.58 8.79
CA MET A 66 0.57 -9.15 8.40
C MET A 66 0.03 -9.95 7.21
N LYS A 67 0.87 -10.24 6.21
CA LYS A 67 0.49 -11.13 5.09
C LYS A 67 0.14 -12.54 5.58
N LEU A 68 0.95 -13.12 6.47
CA LEU A 68 0.66 -14.42 7.05
C LEU A 68 -0.63 -14.42 7.88
N TYR A 69 -0.91 -13.37 8.65
CA TYR A 69 -2.16 -13.26 9.41
C TYR A 69 -3.41 -13.14 8.53
N GLU A 70 -3.27 -12.64 7.30
CA GLU A 70 -4.34 -12.61 6.32
C GLU A 70 -4.50 -13.97 5.63
N GLU A 71 -3.40 -14.68 5.35
CA GLU A 71 -3.41 -16.03 4.75
C GLU A 71 -3.90 -17.11 5.73
N TYR A 72 -3.60 -16.95 7.02
CA TYR A 72 -3.96 -17.89 8.08
C TYR A 72 -4.94 -17.23 9.06
N PRO A 73 -6.25 -17.15 8.71
CA PRO A 73 -7.25 -16.47 9.53
C PRO A 73 -7.43 -17.14 10.89
N ASP A 74 -7.15 -18.44 11.04
CA ASP A 74 -7.22 -19.18 12.30
C ASP A 74 -6.06 -18.88 13.26
N GLY A 75 -5.08 -18.08 12.82
CA GLY A 75 -3.87 -17.74 13.56
C GLY A 75 -2.64 -18.48 13.07
N ILE A 76 -1.47 -18.01 13.50
CA ILE A 76 -0.17 -18.60 13.17
C ILE A 76 0.57 -18.96 14.45
N THR A 77 1.26 -20.10 14.39
CA THR A 77 2.20 -20.49 15.45
C THR A 77 3.57 -19.86 15.18
N ASP A 78 4.38 -19.72 16.23
CA ASP A 78 5.77 -19.26 16.08
C ASP A 78 6.57 -20.12 15.08
N ALA A 79 6.29 -21.42 14.99
CA ALA A 79 6.98 -22.31 14.05
C ALA A 79 6.65 -21.99 12.59
N ILE A 80 5.37 -21.71 12.29
CA ILE A 80 4.94 -21.28 10.95
C ILE A 80 5.57 -19.93 10.65
N ALA A 81 5.38 -18.94 11.52
CA ALA A 81 5.93 -17.59 11.33
C ALA A 81 7.44 -17.60 11.04
N LEU A 82 8.23 -18.38 11.79
CA LEU A 82 9.68 -18.46 11.58
C LEU A 82 10.05 -19.14 10.28
N THR A 83 9.42 -20.27 9.95
CA THR A 83 9.75 -21.04 8.75
C THR A 83 9.50 -20.23 7.48
N GLU A 84 8.34 -19.59 7.42
CA GLU A 84 7.85 -18.71 6.35
C GLU A 84 8.75 -17.49 6.15
N LEU A 85 9.04 -16.76 7.24
CA LEU A 85 9.89 -15.56 7.17
C LEU A 85 11.34 -15.92 6.81
N MET A 86 11.88 -17.04 7.31
CA MET A 86 13.20 -17.50 6.91
C MET A 86 13.24 -17.83 5.42
N ALA A 87 12.25 -18.56 4.89
CA ALA A 87 12.14 -18.86 3.47
C ALA A 87 12.10 -17.57 2.62
N ALA A 88 11.22 -16.64 2.98
CA ALA A 88 11.10 -15.35 2.30
C ALA A 88 12.41 -14.53 2.34
N HIS A 89 13.17 -14.59 3.44
CA HIS A 89 14.47 -13.95 3.55
C HIS A 89 15.51 -14.55 2.60
N TYR A 90 15.60 -15.89 2.53
CA TYR A 90 16.55 -16.56 1.63
C TYR A 90 16.23 -16.32 0.16
N GLN A 91 14.94 -16.30 -0.22
CA GLN A 91 14.50 -15.95 -1.56
C GLN A 91 14.96 -14.54 -1.96
N ARG A 92 14.89 -13.58 -1.02
CA ARG A 92 15.29 -12.18 -1.26
C ARG A 92 16.79 -12.02 -1.50
N HIS A 93 17.64 -12.78 -0.81
CA HIS A 93 19.10 -12.59 -0.84
C HIS A 93 19.83 -13.46 -1.87
N ASN A 94 19.34 -14.66 -2.18
CA ASN A 94 20.08 -15.59 -3.04
C ASN A 94 19.75 -15.49 -4.53
N GLY A 95 18.81 -14.62 -4.95
CA GLY A 95 18.40 -14.49 -6.36
C GLY A 95 17.89 -15.79 -6.99
N ARG A 96 17.72 -16.83 -6.16
CA ARG A 96 17.19 -18.15 -6.44
C ARG A 96 16.00 -18.31 -5.50
N PRO A 97 14.79 -18.57 -6.02
CA PRO A 97 13.70 -18.98 -5.16
C PRO A 97 14.10 -20.32 -4.52
N LEU A 98 14.45 -20.28 -3.23
CA LEU A 98 14.39 -21.48 -2.40
C LEU A 98 12.90 -21.71 -2.17
N ALA A 99 12.34 -22.68 -2.90
CA ALA A 99 10.96 -23.07 -2.69
C ALA A 99 10.80 -23.61 -1.28
N GLY A 100 9.66 -23.29 -0.69
CA GLY A 100 9.32 -23.69 0.65
C GLY A 100 8.55 -22.60 1.36
N VAL A 101 7.23 -22.67 1.19
CA VAL A 101 6.20 -22.17 2.10
C VAL A 101 6.16 -20.64 2.27
N ALA A 102 5.25 -20.03 1.48
CA ALA A 102 4.44 -18.85 1.80
C ALA A 102 3.32 -18.71 0.78
N GLY A 103 2.08 -18.94 1.22
CA GLY A 103 0.88 -18.75 0.44
C GLY A 103 -0.07 -19.95 0.42
N HIS A 104 -0.67 -20.30 1.56
CA HIS A 104 -2.05 -20.81 1.51
C HIS A 104 -2.97 -19.64 1.10
N ARG A 105 -2.86 -19.21 -0.17
CA ARG A 105 -3.99 -18.58 -0.86
C ARG A 105 -5.02 -19.68 -1.02
N GLY A 106 -6.23 -19.45 -0.50
CA GLY A 106 -7.30 -20.45 -0.46
C GLY A 106 -7.39 -21.17 -1.80
N LEU A 107 -7.19 -22.49 -1.77
CA LEU A 107 -7.33 -23.44 -2.89
C LEU A 107 -7.35 -22.75 -4.26
N GLN A 108 -6.24 -22.12 -4.65
CA GLN A 108 -6.05 -21.77 -6.05
C GLN A 108 -5.80 -23.09 -6.76
N THR A 109 -6.91 -23.71 -7.20
CA THR A 109 -6.87 -24.80 -8.16
C THR A 109 -5.97 -24.39 -9.32
N GLU A 110 -5.30 -25.34 -9.96
CA GLU A 110 -4.54 -25.09 -11.19
C GLU A 110 -5.34 -24.23 -12.19
N ASP A 111 -6.67 -24.23 -12.14
CA ASP A 111 -7.56 -23.36 -12.92
C ASP A 111 -7.38 -21.84 -12.72
N ASP A 112 -6.95 -21.31 -11.56
CA ASP A 112 -6.86 -19.85 -11.31
C ASP A 112 -5.61 -19.21 -11.94
N LEU A 113 -4.45 -19.86 -11.85
CA LEU A 113 -3.23 -19.45 -12.57
C LEU A 113 -3.43 -19.48 -14.10
N LEU A 114 -4.35 -20.33 -14.57
CA LEU A 114 -4.56 -20.62 -15.98
C LEU A 114 -5.68 -19.78 -16.62
N SER A 115 -6.55 -19.14 -15.83
CA SER A 115 -7.67 -18.33 -16.32
C SER A 115 -7.37 -16.82 -16.38
N GLU A 116 -6.58 -16.28 -15.44
CA GLU A 116 -6.27 -14.83 -15.37
C GLU A 116 -4.77 -14.50 -15.46
N GLY A 117 -3.87 -15.42 -15.05
CA GLY A 117 -2.44 -15.13 -14.89
C GLY A 117 -1.67 -14.82 -16.18
N PHE A 118 -2.10 -15.35 -17.34
CA PHE A 118 -1.42 -15.12 -18.62
C PHE A 118 -1.80 -13.81 -19.30
N GLU A 119 -2.89 -13.16 -18.90
CA GLU A 119 -3.42 -12.00 -19.62
C GLU A 119 -2.75 -10.68 -19.20
N ASP A 120 -2.46 -10.47 -17.92
CA ASP A 120 -1.95 -9.17 -17.43
C ASP A 120 -0.59 -9.23 -16.70
N GLU A 121 -0.12 -10.39 -16.25
CA GLU A 121 1.18 -10.50 -15.56
C GLU A 121 2.35 -10.80 -16.52
N ALA A 122 3.57 -10.46 -16.08
CA ALA A 122 4.81 -10.78 -16.79
C ALA A 122 5.29 -12.19 -16.41
N ILE A 123 5.30 -13.10 -17.38
CA ILE A 123 5.61 -14.51 -17.17
C ILE A 123 7.01 -14.82 -17.65
N TYR A 124 7.82 -15.36 -16.76
CA TYR A 124 9.19 -15.79 -17.01
C TYR A 124 9.20 -17.27 -17.41
N ALA A 125 9.84 -17.58 -18.53
CA ALA A 125 9.96 -18.95 -19.01
C ALA A 125 11.30 -19.21 -19.67
N THR A 126 11.71 -20.49 -19.66
CA THR A 126 12.89 -20.95 -20.40
C THR A 126 12.46 -21.72 -21.64
N ILE A 127 13.09 -21.45 -22.79
CA ILE A 127 12.86 -22.25 -24.00
C ILE A 127 13.47 -23.64 -23.81
N ALA A 128 12.64 -24.67 -23.71
CA ALA A 128 13.10 -26.06 -23.68
C ALA A 128 13.45 -26.54 -25.09
N HIS A 129 12.52 -26.35 -26.03
CA HIS A 129 12.69 -26.79 -27.41
C HIS A 129 11.83 -25.96 -28.38
N MET A 130 12.20 -25.99 -29.66
CA MET A 130 11.42 -25.40 -30.75
C MET A 130 11.23 -26.46 -31.83
N ASP A 131 9.96 -26.75 -32.12
CA ASP A 131 9.54 -27.70 -33.14
C ASP A 131 8.69 -26.99 -34.21
N GLY A 132 9.30 -26.71 -35.36
CA GLY A 132 8.65 -26.02 -36.48
C GLY A 132 8.06 -24.66 -36.09
N HIS A 133 6.75 -24.63 -35.85
CA HIS A 133 5.99 -23.43 -35.50
C HIS A 133 5.59 -23.34 -34.01
N ARG A 134 6.09 -24.25 -33.19
CA ARG A 134 5.73 -24.38 -31.77
C ARG A 134 6.95 -24.24 -30.88
N LEU A 135 6.81 -23.41 -29.85
CA LEU A 135 7.78 -23.22 -28.78
C LEU A 135 7.33 -24.02 -27.56
N THR A 136 8.19 -24.89 -27.06
CA THR A 136 7.99 -25.55 -25.78
C THR A 136 8.77 -24.78 -24.73
N LEU A 137 8.02 -24.17 -23.82
CA LEU A 137 8.47 -23.37 -22.71
C LEU A 137 8.37 -24.18 -21.41
N GLN A 138 9.37 -24.01 -20.56
CA GLN A 138 9.37 -24.53 -19.19
C GLN A 138 9.13 -23.36 -18.25
N LEU A 139 8.03 -23.46 -17.49
CA LEU A 139 7.70 -22.56 -16.41
C LEU A 139 7.97 -23.28 -15.09
N GLN A 140 8.60 -22.58 -14.16
CA GLN A 140 8.75 -23.07 -12.81
C GLN A 140 7.51 -22.62 -12.01
N THR A 141 6.69 -23.57 -11.56
CA THR A 141 5.53 -23.25 -10.71
C THR A 141 6.02 -22.93 -9.29
N ALA A 142 5.34 -21.98 -8.62
CA ALA A 142 5.76 -21.45 -7.32
C ALA A 142 5.81 -22.50 -6.20
N ASP A 143 5.08 -23.61 -6.34
CA ASP A 143 4.75 -24.53 -5.25
C ASP A 143 5.61 -25.80 -5.16
N SER A 144 6.55 -26.04 -6.08
CA SER A 144 7.47 -27.17 -5.93
C SER A 144 8.79 -27.00 -6.70
N LEU A 145 9.90 -27.45 -6.09
CA LEU A 145 11.24 -27.44 -6.71
C LEU A 145 11.35 -28.37 -7.93
N ASP A 146 10.43 -29.34 -8.05
CA ASP A 146 10.52 -30.45 -9.01
C ASP A 146 9.38 -30.49 -10.05
N VAL A 147 8.33 -29.66 -9.95
CA VAL A 147 7.26 -29.64 -10.97
C VAL A 147 7.48 -28.49 -11.95
N TRP A 148 7.91 -28.85 -13.15
CA TRP A 148 8.00 -27.95 -14.29
C TRP A 148 6.69 -28.01 -15.07
N MET A 149 6.04 -26.87 -15.23
CA MET A 149 4.89 -26.77 -16.12
C MET A 149 5.41 -26.61 -17.55
N THR A 150 4.97 -27.51 -18.44
CA THR A 150 5.34 -27.46 -19.85
C THR A 150 4.28 -26.70 -20.63
N VAL A 151 4.68 -25.58 -21.20
CA VAL A 151 3.80 -24.72 -22.00
C VAL A 151 4.17 -24.84 -23.48
N ASN A 152 3.19 -25.14 -24.31
CA ASN A 152 3.34 -25.17 -25.76
C ASN A 152 2.70 -23.93 -26.38
N MET A 153 3.51 -23.02 -26.91
CA MET A 153 3.03 -21.78 -27.52
C MET A 153 3.32 -21.77 -29.02
N TYR A 154 2.31 -21.44 -29.84
CA TYR A 154 2.51 -21.24 -31.28
C TYR A 154 3.19 -19.89 -31.56
N PHE A 155 4.05 -19.82 -32.58
CA PHE A 155 4.76 -18.58 -32.89
C PHE A 155 3.85 -17.50 -33.45
N HIS A 156 3.94 -16.31 -32.87
CA HIS A 156 3.46 -15.13 -33.55
C HIS A 156 4.35 -14.87 -34.78
N GLN A 157 3.74 -14.49 -35.91
CA GLN A 157 4.41 -14.32 -37.20
C GLN A 157 5.66 -13.42 -37.13
N ARG A 158 5.65 -12.40 -36.27
CA ARG A 158 6.76 -11.46 -36.04
C ARG A 158 8.07 -12.15 -35.63
N PHE A 159 8.03 -13.12 -34.71
CA PHE A 159 9.23 -13.82 -34.24
C PHE A 159 9.80 -14.74 -35.32
N ARG A 160 8.94 -15.33 -36.15
CA ARG A 160 9.34 -16.12 -37.33
C ARG A 160 10.01 -15.25 -38.39
N ALA A 161 9.44 -14.08 -38.66
CA ALA A 161 10.03 -13.10 -39.58
C ALA A 161 11.40 -12.63 -39.08
N CYS A 162 11.50 -12.31 -37.78
CA CYS A 162 12.75 -11.94 -37.12
C CYS A 162 13.83 -13.02 -37.25
N MET A 163 13.51 -14.29 -36.94
CA MET A 163 14.43 -15.41 -37.14
C MET A 163 14.94 -15.52 -38.58
N THR A 164 14.01 -15.49 -39.55
CA THR A 164 14.34 -15.62 -40.98
C THR A 164 15.26 -14.49 -41.43
N CYS A 165 14.97 -13.27 -40.99
CA CYS A 165 15.75 -12.08 -41.30
C CYS A 165 17.15 -12.12 -40.65
N ILE A 166 17.28 -12.56 -39.40
CA ILE A 166 18.59 -12.67 -38.75
C ILE A 166 19.45 -13.77 -39.41
N GLN A 167 18.82 -14.83 -39.91
CA GLN A 167 19.52 -15.88 -40.67
C GLN A 167 20.09 -15.35 -41.99
N THR A 168 19.31 -14.58 -42.75
CA THR A 168 19.79 -13.96 -44.00
C THR A 168 20.88 -12.92 -43.76
N MET A 169 20.89 -12.28 -42.59
CA MET A 169 21.96 -11.38 -42.13
C MET A 169 23.25 -12.10 -41.70
N GLY A 170 23.39 -13.40 -41.95
CA GLY A 170 24.65 -14.15 -41.77
C GLY A 170 24.81 -14.82 -40.41
N SER A 171 23.74 -15.07 -39.66
CA SER A 171 23.82 -15.91 -38.46
C SER A 171 24.05 -17.37 -38.84
N ARG A 172 25.16 -17.97 -38.40
CA ARG A 172 25.46 -19.40 -38.61
C ARG A 172 24.58 -20.34 -37.79
N GLN A 173 23.81 -19.80 -36.82
CA GLN A 173 22.92 -20.59 -35.97
C GLN A 173 21.49 -20.60 -36.54
N ARG A 174 21.08 -21.76 -37.07
CA ARG A 174 19.73 -21.98 -37.66
C ARG A 174 18.55 -21.72 -36.71
N ARG A 175 18.78 -21.58 -35.40
CA ARG A 175 17.72 -21.40 -34.39
C ARG A 175 17.81 -20.09 -33.62
N PHE A 176 18.72 -19.19 -33.98
CA PHE A 176 18.80 -17.88 -33.34
C PHE A 176 17.63 -16.97 -33.79
N PRO A 177 16.98 -16.20 -32.89
CA PRO A 177 17.28 -16.06 -31.46
C PRO A 177 16.58 -17.06 -30.54
N LEU A 178 15.69 -17.92 -31.04
CA LEU A 178 14.89 -18.89 -30.24
C LEU A 178 15.65 -20.19 -29.96
N THR A 179 16.82 -20.07 -29.34
CA THR A 179 17.63 -21.23 -28.96
C THR A 179 17.16 -21.83 -27.66
N ALA A 180 17.31 -23.15 -27.50
CA ALA A 180 17.10 -23.82 -26.22
C ALA A 180 17.90 -23.14 -25.09
N GLN A 181 17.37 -23.22 -23.88
CA GLN A 181 17.84 -22.59 -22.64
C GLN A 181 17.80 -21.06 -22.59
N ARG A 182 17.34 -20.39 -23.65
CA ARG A 182 17.16 -18.94 -23.60
C ARG A 182 15.96 -18.58 -22.73
N GLN A 183 16.14 -17.58 -21.88
CA GLN A 183 15.07 -16.98 -21.10
C GLN A 183 14.22 -16.06 -21.96
N VAL A 184 12.90 -16.13 -21.74
CA VAL A 184 11.91 -15.26 -22.36
C VAL A 184 10.97 -14.74 -21.30
N ILE A 185 10.47 -13.52 -21.51
CA ILE A 185 9.41 -12.94 -20.69
C ILE A 185 8.25 -12.61 -21.62
N PHE A 186 7.03 -12.99 -21.27
CA PHE A 186 5.86 -12.70 -22.09
C PHE A 186 4.63 -12.37 -21.24
N THR A 187 3.63 -11.76 -21.87
CA THR A 187 2.32 -11.43 -21.26
C THR A 187 1.22 -11.52 -22.32
N LYS A 188 -0.03 -11.25 -21.96
CA LYS A 188 -1.21 -11.27 -22.86
C LYS A 188 -1.31 -12.57 -23.68
N ALA A 189 -0.95 -13.70 -23.08
CA ALA A 189 -1.08 -15.00 -23.72
C ALA A 189 -2.45 -15.61 -23.36
N LYS A 190 -3.11 -16.21 -24.35
CA LYS A 190 -4.43 -16.84 -24.16
C LYS A 190 -4.31 -18.35 -24.19
N VAL A 191 -4.98 -19.03 -23.29
CA VAL A 191 -4.99 -20.50 -23.24
C VAL A 191 -5.85 -21.05 -24.39
N LEU A 192 -5.29 -21.99 -25.17
CA LEU A 192 -5.96 -22.65 -26.30
C LEU A 192 -6.55 -24.01 -25.91
N GLU A 193 -5.74 -24.87 -25.30
CA GLU A 193 -6.12 -26.24 -24.96
C GLU A 193 -5.35 -26.72 -23.74
N ARG A 194 -6.03 -27.40 -22.82
CA ARG A 194 -5.43 -28.08 -21.68
C ARG A 194 -5.39 -29.59 -21.94
N LYS A 195 -4.22 -30.20 -21.78
CA LYS A 195 -4.07 -31.67 -21.78
C LYS A 195 -3.42 -32.12 -20.50
N ASP A 196 -4.20 -32.76 -19.64
CA ASP A 196 -3.68 -33.44 -18.46
C ASP A 196 -3.02 -34.75 -18.90
N VAL A 197 -1.69 -34.83 -18.78
CA VAL A 197 -0.94 -36.03 -19.19
C VAL A 197 -0.71 -36.96 -17.99
N SER A 198 -1.74 -37.77 -17.72
CA SER A 198 -1.75 -39.08 -17.03
C SER A 198 -1.47 -39.21 -15.51
N ALA A 199 -2.34 -40.03 -14.89
CA ALA A 199 -2.31 -40.95 -13.74
C ALA A 199 -1.21 -40.95 -12.64
N HIS A 200 -0.06 -40.28 -12.76
CA HIS A 200 1.00 -40.25 -11.74
C HIS A 200 1.43 -38.83 -11.32
N GLY A 201 0.67 -37.79 -11.71
CA GLY A 201 0.63 -36.50 -10.99
C GLY A 201 1.85 -35.58 -11.08
N GLN A 202 2.64 -35.60 -12.17
CA GLN A 202 3.90 -34.82 -12.21
C GLN A 202 4.12 -33.86 -13.39
N SER A 203 3.20 -33.68 -14.35
CA SER A 203 3.39 -32.65 -15.39
C SER A 203 2.10 -32.24 -16.10
N THR A 204 1.67 -31.00 -15.87
CA THR A 204 0.54 -30.36 -16.58
C THR A 204 1.06 -29.73 -17.88
N THR A 205 0.42 -30.04 -19.02
CA THR A 205 0.77 -29.47 -20.33
C THR A 205 -0.31 -28.51 -20.79
N VAL A 206 0.05 -27.25 -20.99
CA VAL A 206 -0.87 -26.20 -21.44
C VAL A 206 -0.46 -25.70 -22.81
N SER A 207 -1.42 -25.56 -23.73
CA SER A 207 -1.19 -24.98 -25.04
C SER A 207 -1.71 -23.54 -25.07
N LEU A 208 -0.87 -22.59 -25.49
CA LEU A 208 -1.17 -21.17 -25.59
C LEU A 208 -1.31 -20.73 -27.05
N LEU A 209 -2.22 -19.78 -27.28
CA LEU A 209 -2.28 -18.99 -28.50
C LEU A 209 -1.01 -18.13 -28.66
N PRO A 210 -0.62 -17.80 -29.90
CA PRO A 210 0.49 -16.87 -30.13
C PRO A 210 0.27 -15.51 -29.47
N THR A 211 1.19 -15.09 -28.61
CA THR A 211 1.25 -13.69 -28.14
C THR A 211 2.30 -12.90 -28.91
N PRO A 212 1.98 -11.67 -29.38
CA PRO A 212 3.01 -10.75 -29.86
C PRO A 212 3.80 -10.14 -28.70
N TYR A 213 3.35 -10.23 -27.45
CA TYR A 213 3.88 -9.53 -26.30
C TYR A 213 4.95 -10.35 -25.56
N MET A 214 6.07 -10.60 -26.24
CA MET A 214 7.20 -11.39 -25.73
C MET A 214 8.53 -10.70 -25.98
N VAL A 215 9.39 -10.70 -24.96
CA VAL A 215 10.75 -10.18 -24.97
C VAL A 215 11.74 -11.33 -24.81
N LEU A 216 12.80 -11.31 -25.61
CA LEU A 216 13.86 -12.31 -25.60
C LEU A 216 15.08 -11.80 -24.81
N GLN A 217 15.54 -12.56 -23.81
CA GLN A 217 16.72 -12.17 -23.04
C GLN A 217 18.01 -12.58 -23.76
N LEU A 218 18.95 -11.64 -23.87
CA LEU A 218 20.29 -11.82 -24.43
C LEU A 218 21.31 -12.03 -23.31
N GLU A 219 22.19 -13.02 -23.46
CA GLU A 219 23.20 -13.37 -22.47
C GLU A 219 24.54 -12.72 -22.80
N ARG A 220 25.17 -12.10 -21.79
CA ARG A 220 26.54 -11.57 -21.94
C ARG A 220 27.54 -12.70 -22.08
N GLY A 221 28.51 -12.52 -22.97
CA GLY A 221 29.57 -13.52 -23.21
C GLY A 221 29.16 -14.67 -24.14
N ARG A 222 27.88 -14.76 -24.53
CA ARG A 222 27.45 -15.69 -25.57
C ARG A 222 27.76 -15.12 -26.94
N ALA A 223 28.65 -15.78 -27.69
CA ALA A 223 29.17 -15.27 -28.97
C ALA A 223 28.08 -14.85 -29.98
N ALA A 224 26.98 -15.60 -30.07
CA ALA A 224 25.87 -15.27 -30.98
C ALA A 224 25.12 -13.99 -30.56
N ASP A 225 24.93 -13.78 -29.25
CA ASP A 225 24.27 -12.58 -28.73
C ASP A 225 25.17 -11.36 -28.88
N GLU A 226 26.47 -11.50 -28.65
CA GLU A 226 27.43 -10.41 -28.88
C GLU A 226 27.54 -10.04 -30.36
N GLN A 227 27.54 -11.01 -31.28
CA GLN A 227 27.49 -10.75 -32.71
C GLN A 227 26.20 -10.05 -33.14
N PHE A 228 25.07 -10.41 -32.53
CA PHE A 228 23.78 -9.76 -32.80
C PHE A 228 23.77 -8.31 -32.32
N VAL A 229 24.21 -8.07 -31.08
CA VAL A 229 24.28 -6.70 -30.52
C VAL A 229 25.35 -5.84 -31.21
N ALA A 230 26.44 -6.42 -31.71
CA ALA A 230 27.43 -5.71 -32.50
C ALA A 230 26.86 -5.17 -33.84
N LYS A 231 25.80 -5.80 -34.37
CA LYS A 231 25.08 -5.30 -35.56
C LYS A 231 24.09 -4.19 -35.23
N ALA A 232 23.79 -3.95 -33.96
CA ALA A 232 22.85 -2.92 -33.54
C ALA A 232 23.48 -1.52 -33.60
N VAL A 233 22.75 -0.58 -34.21
CA VAL A 233 23.12 0.83 -34.33
C VAL A 233 22.66 1.61 -33.11
N SER A 234 23.44 2.61 -32.70
CA SER A 234 23.07 3.50 -31.59
C SER A 234 21.99 4.49 -32.00
N LEU A 235 21.38 5.15 -31.01
CA LEU A 235 20.37 6.19 -31.24
C LEU A 235 20.93 7.35 -32.07
N ALA A 236 22.16 7.82 -31.78
CA ALA A 236 22.84 8.87 -32.54
C ALA A 236 23.15 8.50 -34.01
N GLU A 237 23.28 7.21 -34.32
CA GLU A 237 23.41 6.75 -35.72
C GLU A 237 22.05 6.78 -36.43
N ILE A 238 20.96 6.48 -35.71
CA ILE A 238 19.60 6.61 -36.25
C ILE A 238 19.28 8.07 -36.55
N ASP A 239 19.63 9.01 -35.66
CA ASP A 239 19.47 10.45 -35.90
C ASP A 239 20.17 10.91 -37.18
N ARG A 240 21.39 10.42 -37.40
CA ARG A 240 22.15 10.71 -38.65
C ARG A 240 21.50 10.12 -39.88
N ARG A 241 20.74 9.02 -39.76
CA ARG A 241 20.06 8.38 -40.90
C ARG A 241 18.67 8.95 -41.16
N ALA A 242 17.99 9.47 -40.13
CA ALA A 242 16.66 10.08 -40.17
C ALA A 242 16.63 11.51 -40.76
N HIS A 243 17.28 11.70 -41.91
CA HIS A 243 17.23 12.96 -42.67
C HIS A 243 15.94 13.04 -43.52
N PRO A 244 15.32 14.22 -43.69
CA PRO A 244 14.06 14.42 -44.45
C PRO A 244 14.08 14.00 -45.93
N GLY A 245 15.25 13.60 -46.46
CA GLY A 245 15.42 13.10 -47.83
C GLY A 245 15.78 11.62 -47.94
N ASN A 246 15.87 10.88 -46.83
CA ASN A 246 16.20 9.45 -46.83
C ASN A 246 14.95 8.57 -46.75
N PRO A 247 14.91 7.44 -47.48
CA PRO A 247 13.76 6.54 -47.45
C PRO A 247 13.61 5.85 -46.07
N HIS A 248 12.49 6.11 -45.39
CA HIS A 248 12.07 5.48 -44.12
C HIS A 248 12.18 3.95 -44.02
N PRO A 249 12.02 3.16 -45.11
CA PRO A 249 12.17 1.70 -45.04
C PRO A 249 13.52 1.21 -44.52
N LEU A 250 14.61 1.98 -44.70
CA LEU A 250 15.94 1.57 -44.24
C LEU A 250 16.09 1.67 -42.71
N LEU A 251 15.39 2.62 -42.07
CA LEU A 251 15.37 2.73 -40.61
C LEU A 251 14.57 1.57 -39.99
N GLN A 252 13.46 1.21 -40.63
CA GLN A 252 12.62 0.08 -40.20
C GLN A 252 13.28 -1.28 -40.40
N GLN A 253 14.38 -1.36 -41.18
CA GLN A 253 15.20 -2.56 -41.33
C GLN A 253 16.39 -2.61 -40.35
N SER A 254 16.55 -1.60 -39.51
CA SER A 254 17.68 -1.50 -38.57
C SER A 254 17.44 -2.31 -37.29
N ILE A 255 18.54 -2.58 -36.58
CA ILE A 255 18.52 -3.10 -35.22
C ILE A 255 19.05 -1.97 -34.34
N VAL A 256 18.24 -1.45 -33.43
CA VAL A 256 18.60 -0.30 -32.60
C VAL A 256 18.97 -0.77 -31.20
N LYS A 257 20.03 -0.21 -30.63
CA LYS A 257 20.37 -0.39 -29.21
C LYS A 257 20.13 0.91 -28.46
N ALA A 258 19.42 0.80 -27.35
CA ALA A 258 19.06 1.91 -26.48
C ALA A 258 19.10 1.46 -25.01
N ARG A 259 19.12 2.42 -24.10
CA ARG A 259 18.94 2.20 -22.67
C ARG A 259 17.55 2.68 -22.25
N VAL A 260 16.85 1.90 -21.44
CA VAL A 260 15.62 2.38 -20.77
C VAL A 260 16.01 3.36 -19.68
N VAL A 261 15.74 4.65 -19.89
CA VAL A 261 16.09 5.73 -18.94
C VAL A 261 14.98 5.93 -17.94
N ASP A 262 13.73 5.88 -18.40
CA ASP A 262 12.54 6.02 -17.57
C ASP A 262 11.34 5.38 -18.24
N ILE A 263 10.35 5.00 -17.44
CA ILE A 263 9.04 4.53 -17.91
C ILE A 263 8.02 5.53 -17.40
N GLY A 264 7.44 6.29 -18.34
CA GLY A 264 6.49 7.35 -18.04
C GLY A 264 5.16 6.80 -17.50
N ALA A 265 4.35 7.70 -16.97
CA ALA A 265 3.01 7.37 -16.50
C ALA A 265 2.07 6.98 -17.65
N VAL A 266 1.06 6.16 -17.34
CA VAL A 266 -0.01 5.84 -18.28
C VAL A 266 -0.94 7.04 -18.42
N ARG A 267 -1.14 7.53 -19.64
CA ARG A 267 -1.97 8.71 -19.95
C ARG A 267 -3.05 8.36 -20.97
N PRO A 268 -4.23 9.00 -20.93
CA PRO A 268 -5.18 8.89 -22.03
C PRO A 268 -4.67 9.63 -23.27
N CYS A 269 -5.06 9.16 -24.45
CA CYS A 269 -4.91 9.93 -25.69
C CYS A 269 -5.90 11.12 -25.70
N LYS A 270 -5.55 12.22 -26.37
CA LYS A 270 -6.44 13.36 -26.64
C LYS A 270 -7.56 13.00 -27.60
N THR A 271 -7.33 12.05 -28.49
CA THR A 271 -8.35 11.57 -29.42
C THR A 271 -9.41 10.75 -28.67
N PRO A 272 -10.71 10.99 -28.93
CA PRO A 272 -11.83 10.53 -28.08
C PRO A 272 -12.14 9.02 -28.14
N LEU A 273 -11.31 8.23 -28.83
CA LEU A 273 -11.36 6.78 -28.76
C LEU A 273 -10.54 6.40 -27.54
N HIS A 274 -11.17 5.88 -26.48
CA HIS A 274 -10.61 5.51 -25.18
C HIS A 274 -9.33 4.65 -25.22
N ILE A 275 -8.23 5.23 -25.68
CA ILE A 275 -6.93 4.60 -25.91
C ILE A 275 -6.00 5.18 -24.85
N GLN A 276 -5.35 4.30 -24.10
CA GLN A 276 -4.27 4.68 -23.18
C GLN A 276 -2.94 4.70 -23.92
N ARG A 277 -1.97 5.46 -23.42
CA ARG A 277 -0.60 5.45 -23.90
C ARG A 277 0.40 5.48 -22.75
N GLN A 278 1.56 4.90 -22.99
CA GLN A 278 2.70 5.00 -22.09
C GLN A 278 3.96 5.29 -22.90
N VAL A 279 4.78 6.22 -22.43
CA VAL A 279 6.03 6.62 -23.09
C VAL A 279 7.20 6.03 -22.33
N ILE A 280 8.08 5.33 -23.03
CA ILE A 280 9.35 4.85 -22.50
C ILE A 280 10.46 5.78 -23.02
N LEU A 281 11.18 6.41 -22.10
CA LEU A 281 12.31 7.27 -22.43
C LEU A 281 13.55 6.42 -22.68
N LEU A 282 14.18 6.66 -23.83
CA LEU A 282 15.33 5.93 -24.31
C LEU A 282 16.56 6.84 -24.38
N GLY A 283 17.68 6.32 -23.89
CA GLY A 283 18.98 7.00 -23.88
C GLY A 283 20.09 6.16 -24.52
N GLU A 284 21.27 6.74 -24.65
CA GLU A 284 22.43 6.08 -25.25
C GLU A 284 23.04 4.97 -24.36
N VAL A 285 23.53 3.91 -25.01
CA VAL A 285 24.20 2.80 -24.31
C VAL A 285 25.68 3.14 -24.10
N THR A 286 26.01 3.81 -23.00
CA THR A 286 27.40 4.16 -22.64
C THR A 286 28.16 2.99 -21.99
N HIS A 287 29.44 2.82 -22.38
CA HIS A 287 30.34 1.75 -21.92
C HIS A 287 31.02 2.04 -20.57
N GLU A 288 30.97 3.28 -20.06
CA GLU A 288 31.61 3.67 -18.80
C GLU A 288 30.58 4.15 -17.77
N ALA A 289 30.85 3.80 -16.52
CA ALA A 289 30.00 4.07 -15.37
C ALA A 289 30.00 5.56 -15.01
N ALA A 290 28.82 6.19 -14.98
CA ALA A 290 28.54 7.27 -14.04
C ALA A 290 27.56 6.72 -13.00
N ARG A 291 28.11 6.25 -11.87
CA ARG A 291 27.38 5.98 -10.63
C ARG A 291 26.95 7.32 -10.01
N GLN A 292 25.96 7.98 -10.60
CA GLN A 292 25.30 9.09 -9.95
C GLN A 292 23.83 8.75 -9.82
N THR A 293 23.36 8.66 -8.58
CA THR A 293 21.94 8.70 -8.23
C THR A 293 21.39 10.06 -8.67
N LEU A 294 20.97 10.13 -9.93
CA LEU A 294 20.35 11.31 -10.52
C LEU A 294 18.98 11.52 -9.88
N ARG A 295 18.71 12.76 -9.47
CA ARG A 295 17.38 13.20 -9.02
C ARG A 295 16.37 12.95 -10.16
N SER A 296 15.10 12.67 -9.85
CA SER A 296 14.03 12.47 -10.85
C SER A 296 14.00 13.59 -11.90
N SER A 297 14.25 14.83 -11.48
CA SER A 297 14.36 16.02 -12.34
C SER A 297 15.56 16.04 -13.31
N GLN A 298 16.54 15.12 -13.20
CA GLN A 298 17.67 15.01 -14.13
C GLN A 298 17.57 13.82 -15.09
N ARG A 299 16.64 12.87 -14.89
CA ARG A 299 16.45 11.72 -15.81
C ARG A 299 15.98 12.15 -17.20
N PHE A 300 15.21 13.22 -17.27
CA PHE A 300 14.74 13.84 -18.51
C PHE A 300 15.86 14.49 -19.35
N ILE A 301 17.07 14.63 -18.80
CA ILE A 301 18.21 15.21 -19.51
C ILE A 301 18.96 14.14 -20.34
N GLU A 302 18.87 12.86 -19.96
CA GLU A 302 19.53 11.73 -20.67
C GLU A 302 18.63 11.01 -21.69
N GLY A 303 17.30 11.11 -21.54
CA GLY A 303 16.33 10.54 -22.48
C GLY A 303 16.28 11.34 -23.78
N THR A 304 16.96 10.88 -24.82
CA THR A 304 17.01 11.57 -26.12
C THR A 304 15.95 11.09 -27.11
N HIS A 305 15.36 9.92 -26.86
CA HIS A 305 14.40 9.26 -27.76
C HIS A 305 13.20 8.69 -26.99
N MET A 306 12.12 8.42 -27.71
CA MET A 306 10.89 7.87 -27.13
C MET A 306 10.48 6.57 -27.82
N LEU A 307 10.01 5.60 -27.05
CA LEU A 307 9.21 4.48 -27.51
C LEU A 307 7.80 4.62 -26.95
N VAL A 308 6.80 4.77 -27.81
CA VAL A 308 5.40 4.92 -27.41
C VAL A 308 4.70 3.57 -27.49
N LEU A 309 4.02 3.20 -26.40
CA LEU A 309 3.16 2.04 -26.30
C LEU A 309 1.70 2.49 -26.26
N TRP A 310 0.88 1.89 -27.11
CA TRP A 310 -0.54 2.22 -27.26
C TRP A 310 -1.44 1.11 -26.72
N ASP A 311 -2.42 1.47 -25.90
CA ASP A 311 -3.51 0.63 -25.39
C ASP A 311 -3.03 -0.73 -24.83
N ASP A 312 -3.44 -1.84 -25.43
CA ASP A 312 -3.00 -3.19 -25.09
C ASP A 312 -1.47 -3.38 -25.09
N GLN A 313 -0.70 -2.48 -25.72
CA GLN A 313 0.75 -2.52 -25.70
C GLN A 313 1.35 -1.98 -24.40
N VAL A 314 0.61 -1.20 -23.60
CA VAL A 314 1.11 -0.58 -22.36
C VAL A 314 1.71 -1.65 -21.43
N VAL A 315 1.11 -2.83 -21.38
CA VAL A 315 1.59 -3.97 -20.58
C VAL A 315 2.98 -4.48 -20.99
N LEU A 316 3.48 -4.15 -22.19
CA LEU A 316 4.85 -4.49 -22.61
C LEU A 316 5.92 -3.85 -21.72
N SER A 317 5.62 -2.69 -21.13
CA SER A 317 6.54 -2.04 -20.20
C SER A 317 6.85 -2.92 -18.98
N ARG A 318 5.98 -3.91 -18.68
CA ARG A 318 6.19 -4.90 -17.61
C ARG A 318 7.31 -5.91 -17.90
N LEU A 319 7.77 -6.01 -19.15
CA LEU A 319 8.73 -7.04 -19.57
C LEU A 319 10.20 -6.59 -19.45
N PHE A 320 10.47 -5.36 -19.04
CA PHE A 320 11.81 -4.78 -18.87
C PHE A 320 11.84 -3.70 -17.78
N ASN A 321 13.03 -3.37 -17.28
CA ASN A 321 13.25 -2.43 -16.17
C ASN A 321 13.98 -1.16 -16.61
N VAL A 322 13.85 -0.11 -15.81
CA VAL A 322 14.71 1.08 -15.92
C VAL A 322 16.17 0.67 -15.73
N GLY A 323 17.02 1.05 -16.68
CA GLY A 323 18.44 0.70 -16.74
C GLY A 323 18.78 -0.49 -17.66
N ASP A 324 17.79 -1.22 -18.18
CA ASP A 324 18.02 -2.31 -19.11
C ASP A 324 18.58 -1.81 -20.45
N ASP A 325 19.50 -2.58 -21.03
CA ASP A 325 19.93 -2.39 -22.41
C ASP A 325 18.86 -3.04 -23.31
N LEU A 326 18.07 -2.20 -23.99
CA LEU A 326 16.98 -2.60 -24.88
C LEU A 326 17.49 -2.64 -26.33
N ILE A 327 17.34 -3.78 -26.99
CA ILE A 327 17.64 -3.94 -28.42
C ILE A 327 16.31 -4.07 -29.17
N VAL A 328 16.02 -3.11 -30.03
CA VAL A 328 14.80 -3.02 -30.81
C VAL A 328 15.10 -3.48 -32.24
N PHE A 329 14.61 -4.66 -32.60
CA PHE A 329 14.73 -5.20 -33.95
C PHE A 329 13.57 -4.71 -34.82
N GLN A 330 13.89 -4.13 -35.98
CA GLN A 330 12.93 -3.55 -36.91
C GLN A 330 11.96 -2.58 -36.22
N PRO A 331 12.47 -1.51 -35.61
CA PRO A 331 11.62 -0.53 -34.95
C PRO A 331 10.63 0.06 -35.96
N PHE A 332 9.38 0.22 -35.53
CA PHE A 332 8.46 1.06 -36.28
C PHE A 332 8.79 2.51 -35.97
N VAL A 333 9.36 3.20 -36.96
CA VAL A 333 9.75 4.60 -36.84
C VAL A 333 8.62 5.46 -37.35
N HIS A 334 8.01 6.23 -36.46
CA HIS A 334 7.00 7.21 -36.80
C HIS A 334 7.62 8.59 -36.90
N MET A 335 7.48 9.26 -38.05
CA MET A 335 7.97 10.63 -38.23
C MET A 335 6.96 11.62 -37.69
N CYS A 336 7.42 12.57 -36.88
CA CYS A 336 6.53 13.58 -36.31
C CYS A 336 6.05 14.53 -37.43
N GLU A 337 4.84 14.30 -37.95
CA GLU A 337 4.18 15.21 -38.87
C GLU A 337 3.57 16.39 -38.11
N HIS A 338 3.55 17.58 -38.70
CA HIS A 338 3.13 18.82 -38.02
C HIS A 338 1.60 18.91 -37.80
N ASN A 339 0.83 17.93 -38.27
CA ASN A 339 -0.64 17.94 -38.26
C ASN A 339 -1.28 16.88 -37.35
N ASP A 340 -0.49 16.14 -36.56
CA ASP A 340 -1.03 15.18 -35.59
C ASP A 340 -1.02 15.79 -34.19
N ASP A 341 -2.21 16.12 -33.69
CA ASP A 341 -2.42 16.77 -32.40
C ASP A 341 -1.99 15.88 -31.21
N GLU A 342 -2.04 14.55 -31.35
CA GLU A 342 -1.62 13.60 -30.31
C GLU A 342 -0.11 13.54 -30.25
N ILE A 343 0.55 13.43 -31.40
CA ILE A 343 2.02 13.45 -31.49
C ILE A 343 2.55 14.79 -31.03
N GLY A 344 1.91 15.89 -31.44
CA GLY A 344 2.19 17.22 -30.92
C GLY A 344 2.08 17.27 -29.39
N SER A 345 1.08 16.59 -28.80
CA SER A 345 0.97 16.47 -27.34
C SER A 345 2.13 15.71 -26.71
N ILE A 346 2.44 14.51 -27.22
CA ILE A 346 3.51 13.65 -26.69
C ILE A 346 4.85 14.39 -26.78
N VAL A 347 5.16 14.96 -27.95
CA VAL A 347 6.40 15.70 -28.15
C VAL A 347 6.43 16.93 -27.23
N ASN A 348 5.35 17.71 -27.12
CA ASN A 348 5.31 18.87 -26.23
C ASN A 348 5.42 18.49 -24.74
N GLU A 349 4.88 17.34 -24.34
CA GLU A 349 5.05 16.80 -23.01
C GLU A 349 6.53 16.58 -22.73
N TYR A 350 7.24 15.82 -23.56
CA TYR A 350 8.60 15.33 -23.25
C TYR A 350 9.76 16.21 -23.78
N SER A 351 9.52 17.22 -24.62
CA SER A 351 10.58 18.01 -25.32
C SER A 351 11.09 19.27 -24.60
N ALA A 352 10.86 19.44 -23.30
CA ALA A 352 11.15 20.70 -22.60
C ALA A 352 12.65 21.15 -22.62
N SER A 353 13.58 20.31 -23.07
CA SER A 353 15.02 20.64 -23.11
C SER A 353 15.77 20.31 -24.40
N GLN A 354 15.13 19.77 -25.45
CA GLN A 354 15.81 19.45 -26.72
C GLN A 354 14.98 19.85 -27.95
N PRO A 355 15.61 20.40 -29.00
CA PRO A 355 14.90 20.85 -30.19
C PRO A 355 14.39 19.67 -31.01
N HIS A 356 13.07 19.53 -31.09
CA HIS A 356 12.31 18.71 -32.04
C HIS A 356 12.73 17.24 -32.16
N HIS A 357 12.07 16.34 -31.42
CA HIS A 357 12.05 14.92 -31.79
C HIS A 357 11.47 14.79 -33.20
N ARG A 358 12.32 14.46 -34.17
CA ARG A 358 11.92 14.28 -35.58
C ARG A 358 11.11 13.01 -35.79
N PHE A 359 11.29 12.03 -34.90
CA PHE A 359 10.61 10.74 -34.92
C PHE A 359 10.53 10.15 -33.51
N TYR A 360 9.67 9.15 -33.35
CA TYR A 360 9.64 8.27 -32.19
C TYR A 360 9.50 6.81 -32.66
N PHE A 361 9.76 5.87 -31.74
CA PHE A 361 9.57 4.45 -31.99
C PHE A 361 8.21 3.98 -31.50
N GLU A 362 7.64 2.99 -32.18
CA GLU A 362 6.46 2.26 -31.72
C GLU A 362 6.70 0.76 -31.69
N TYR A 363 5.87 0.08 -30.91
CA TYR A 363 5.74 -1.37 -30.98
C TYR A 363 4.88 -1.80 -32.18
N GLY A 364 5.45 -1.68 -33.39
CA GLY A 364 4.80 -2.07 -34.63
C GLY A 364 4.68 -3.59 -34.85
N THR A 365 4.14 -3.96 -36.01
CA THR A 365 3.81 -5.36 -36.36
C THR A 365 5.04 -6.25 -36.57
N ALA A 366 6.16 -5.67 -36.98
CA ALA A 366 7.44 -6.37 -37.18
C ALA A 366 8.43 -6.21 -36.00
N THR A 367 8.14 -5.28 -35.07
CA THR A 367 9.04 -4.97 -33.96
C THR A 367 9.19 -6.18 -33.04
N VAL A 368 10.45 -6.55 -32.75
CA VAL A 368 10.80 -7.56 -31.75
C VAL A 368 11.76 -6.94 -30.75
N LEU A 369 11.44 -7.05 -29.46
CA LEU A 369 12.23 -6.50 -28.38
C LEU A 369 13.12 -7.58 -27.76
N PHE A 370 14.36 -7.21 -27.52
CA PHE A 370 15.30 -8.01 -26.75
C PHE A 370 15.82 -7.20 -25.59
N THR A 371 15.99 -7.84 -24.44
CA THR A 371 16.61 -7.21 -23.28
C THR A 371 17.94 -7.87 -23.01
N ARG A 372 18.93 -7.07 -22.67
CA ARG A 372 20.17 -7.55 -22.11
C ARG A 372 20.24 -7.02 -20.70
N ASN A 373 19.93 -7.88 -19.73
CA ASN A 373 20.16 -7.56 -18.32
C ASN A 373 21.64 -7.19 -18.18
N ARG A 374 21.92 -5.95 -17.76
CA ARG A 374 23.11 -5.77 -16.96
C ARG A 374 22.84 -6.63 -15.73
N HIS A 375 23.79 -7.47 -15.33
CA HIS A 375 23.86 -7.75 -13.91
C HIS A 375 24.00 -6.38 -13.23
N VAL A 376 22.88 -5.80 -12.84
CA VAL A 376 22.78 -5.27 -11.50
C VAL A 376 23.05 -6.52 -10.66
N THR A 377 24.33 -6.81 -10.44
CA THR A 377 24.73 -7.05 -9.07
C THR A 377 23.98 -5.94 -8.34
N LYS A 378 22.85 -6.26 -7.70
CA LYS A 378 22.32 -5.37 -6.66
C LYS A 378 23.56 -5.04 -5.91
N ALA A 379 24.02 -3.80 -6.02
CA ALA A 379 25.32 -3.45 -5.52
C ALA A 379 25.27 -3.93 -4.08
N THR A 380 26.06 -4.96 -3.77
CA THR A 380 26.75 -4.98 -2.51
C THR A 380 27.43 -3.63 -2.54
N VAL A 381 26.81 -2.67 -1.85
CA VAL A 381 27.38 -1.36 -1.61
C VAL A 381 28.61 -1.68 -0.77
N THR A 382 29.70 -2.07 -1.42
CA THR A 382 31.03 -1.79 -0.91
C THR A 382 31.14 -0.28 -0.94
N THR A 383 30.68 0.32 0.17
CA THR A 383 31.22 1.49 0.85
C THR A 383 32.22 2.29 0.01
N GLY A 384 31.77 3.45 -0.47
CA GLY A 384 32.62 4.37 -1.23
C GLY A 384 31.92 5.67 -1.59
N GLN A 385 31.56 6.46 -0.58
CA GLN A 385 31.39 7.92 -0.61
C GLN A 385 30.55 8.52 -1.76
N ALA A 386 29.23 8.42 -1.65
CA ALA A 386 28.43 9.63 -1.75
C ALA A 386 28.34 10.18 -0.33
N THR A 387 28.74 11.43 -0.12
CA THR A 387 28.70 12.12 1.17
C THR A 387 27.29 12.12 1.75
N SER A 388 27.01 11.09 2.55
CA SER A 388 26.37 11.12 3.87
C SER A 388 25.14 12.03 3.99
N LEU A 389 23.98 11.44 3.76
CA LEU A 389 22.83 11.55 4.68
C LEU A 389 22.05 10.22 4.66
N ALA A 390 22.32 9.41 5.68
CA ALA A 390 21.54 8.30 6.21
C ALA A 390 21.32 7.03 5.36
N THR A 391 22.38 6.49 4.74
CA THR A 391 22.47 5.05 4.46
C THR A 391 23.86 4.55 4.91
N ASP A 392 23.86 3.57 5.82
CA ASP A 392 25.02 2.86 6.38
C ASP A 392 25.97 3.59 7.34
N ALA A 393 25.44 4.00 8.49
CA ALA A 393 26.20 4.04 9.75
C ALA A 393 25.49 3.13 10.78
N HIS A 394 26.17 2.06 11.20
CA HIS A 394 25.78 1.13 12.27
C HIS A 394 24.39 0.47 12.15
N TYR A 395 24.30 -0.62 11.36
CA TYR A 395 23.29 -1.66 11.60
C TYR A 395 23.64 -2.53 12.83
N SER A 396 24.02 -1.90 13.95
CA SER A 396 23.73 -2.46 15.26
C SER A 396 22.21 -2.46 15.41
N ALA A 397 21.65 -3.46 16.10
CA ALA A 397 20.23 -3.59 16.41
C ALA A 397 19.58 -2.23 16.77
N ILE A 398 18.89 -1.57 15.82
CA ILE A 398 18.18 -0.30 16.07
C ILE A 398 16.89 -0.28 15.24
N ASP A 399 15.80 -0.41 15.98
CA ASP A 399 14.63 0.46 16.06
C ASP A 399 13.90 0.96 14.80
N ARG A 400 12.57 0.84 14.91
CA ARG A 400 11.56 1.61 14.18
C ARG A 400 12.03 3.08 14.09
N LEU A 401 12.42 3.53 12.89
CA LEU A 401 12.82 4.93 12.69
C LEU A 401 11.66 5.84 13.11
N PRO A 402 11.93 6.91 13.89
CA PRO A 402 10.89 7.83 14.30
C PRO A 402 10.31 8.55 13.08
N ILE A 403 9.05 8.97 13.17
CA ILE A 403 8.36 9.73 12.11
C ILE A 403 9.18 10.97 11.71
N GLU A 404 9.87 11.59 12.66
CA GLU A 404 10.69 12.79 12.43
C GLU A 404 11.92 12.56 11.55
N ALA A 405 12.31 11.30 11.32
CA ALA A 405 13.42 10.97 10.42
C ALA A 405 13.01 10.95 8.94
N ILE A 406 11.70 11.04 8.64
CA ILE A 406 11.18 10.99 7.27
C ILE A 406 11.69 12.21 6.49
N GLN A 407 12.16 11.97 5.27
CA GLN A 407 12.64 13.00 4.36
C GLN A 407 11.87 12.96 3.04
N SER A 408 11.71 14.11 2.38
CA SER A 408 10.94 14.26 1.12
C SER A 408 11.49 13.51 -0.10
N THR A 409 12.57 12.77 0.04
CA THR A 409 13.11 11.88 -1.00
C THR A 409 12.72 10.42 -0.81
N TRP A 410 12.07 10.09 0.31
CA TRP A 410 11.75 8.71 0.65
C TRP A 410 10.56 8.21 -0.16
N VAL A 411 10.74 7.04 -0.76
CA VAL A 411 9.72 6.31 -1.51
C VAL A 411 9.64 4.87 -0.99
N ASN A 412 8.46 4.27 -1.07
CA ASN A 412 8.16 2.90 -0.63
C ASN A 412 8.44 2.64 0.85
N PHE A 413 8.42 3.67 1.68
CA PHE A 413 8.53 3.47 3.12
C PHE A 413 7.18 3.00 3.69
N ALA A 414 7.23 2.47 4.91
CA ALA A 414 6.07 2.01 5.63
C ALA A 414 6.00 2.71 6.98
N VAL A 415 4.77 2.89 7.46
CA VAL A 415 4.48 3.50 8.77
C VAL A 415 3.49 2.61 9.48
N TYR A 416 3.80 2.32 10.74
CA TYR A 416 2.88 1.69 11.68
C TYR A 416 2.53 2.74 12.72
N GLY A 417 1.27 2.84 13.09
CA GLY A 417 0.81 3.79 14.10
C GLY A 417 -0.70 3.75 14.26
N GLN A 418 -1.23 4.70 15.02
CA GLN A 418 -2.64 4.80 15.33
C GLN A 418 -3.27 5.95 14.57
N VAL A 419 -4.50 5.78 14.13
CA VAL A 419 -5.28 6.86 13.52
C VAL A 419 -5.53 7.93 14.58
N ASP A 420 -5.01 9.14 14.40
CA ASP A 420 -5.26 10.28 15.28
C ASP A 420 -6.46 11.11 14.79
N GLU A 421 -6.48 11.40 13.50
CA GLU A 421 -7.53 12.17 12.87
C GLU A 421 -7.77 11.69 11.44
N ILE A 422 -9.03 11.77 10.98
CA ILE A 422 -9.40 11.55 9.59
C ILE A 422 -10.26 12.73 9.16
N ARG A 423 -9.89 13.35 8.03
CA ARG A 423 -10.69 14.36 7.35
C ARG A 423 -10.90 13.91 5.91
N VAL A 424 -12.11 14.15 5.40
CA VAL A 424 -12.49 13.75 4.05
C VAL A 424 -12.80 15.01 3.27
N SER A 425 -12.34 15.06 2.03
CA SER A 425 -12.65 16.13 1.12
C SER A 425 -12.76 15.60 -0.31
N HIS A 426 -13.37 16.42 -1.14
CA HIS A 426 -13.70 16.14 -2.52
C HIS A 426 -13.06 17.23 -3.37
N GLY A 427 -12.03 16.90 -4.13
CA GLY A 427 -11.25 17.91 -4.85
C GLY A 427 -9.96 17.38 -5.45
N ILE A 428 -9.06 18.31 -5.81
CA ILE A 428 -7.77 17.95 -6.41
C ILE A 428 -6.82 17.47 -5.29
N PRO A 429 -6.26 16.24 -5.36
CA PRO A 429 -5.33 15.75 -4.35
C PRO A 429 -3.95 16.43 -4.46
N LEU A 430 -3.23 16.55 -3.35
CA LEU A 430 -1.81 16.92 -3.34
C LEU A 430 -0.96 15.93 -4.17
N MET A 431 -1.36 14.65 -4.21
CA MET A 431 -0.78 13.66 -5.11
C MET A 431 -0.73 14.15 -6.56
N ALA A 432 -1.75 14.88 -7.02
CA ALA A 432 -1.72 15.45 -8.37
C ALA A 432 -0.58 16.47 -8.49
N ALA A 433 -0.48 17.44 -7.56
CA ALA A 433 0.61 18.41 -7.58
C ALA A 433 1.99 17.75 -7.51
N TYR A 434 2.16 16.68 -6.73
CA TYR A 434 3.39 15.89 -6.72
C TYR A 434 3.68 15.23 -8.08
N PHE A 435 2.67 14.58 -8.67
CA PHE A 435 2.77 13.98 -9.99
C PHE A 435 3.22 15.03 -11.02
N TYR A 436 2.58 16.19 -11.06
CA TYR A 436 2.96 17.24 -11.99
C TYR A 436 4.37 17.77 -11.72
N ALA A 437 4.68 18.10 -10.47
CA ALA A 437 5.98 18.67 -10.09
C ALA A 437 7.20 17.84 -10.53
N TYR A 438 7.09 16.50 -10.53
CA TYR A 438 8.26 15.63 -10.74
C TYR A 438 8.15 14.67 -11.93
N TYR A 439 6.93 14.38 -12.38
CA TYR A 439 6.66 13.39 -13.42
C TYR A 439 5.87 13.97 -14.59
N ASP A 440 5.42 15.23 -14.52
CA ASP A 440 4.92 15.91 -15.69
C ASP A 440 6.08 16.58 -16.43
N PRO A 441 6.42 16.09 -17.63
CA PRO A 441 7.61 16.53 -18.34
C PRO A 441 7.53 18.00 -18.82
N THR A 442 6.37 18.66 -18.71
CA THR A 442 6.18 20.09 -18.95
C THR A 442 6.73 21.00 -17.83
N THR A 443 7.10 20.44 -16.68
CA THR A 443 7.53 21.26 -15.52
C THR A 443 8.87 21.97 -15.69
N GLY A 444 9.72 21.53 -16.62
CA GLY A 444 11.03 22.11 -16.92
C GLY A 444 11.04 23.24 -17.96
N SER A 445 9.92 23.55 -18.61
CA SER A 445 9.88 24.59 -19.66
C SER A 445 10.03 25.99 -19.05
N SER A 446 11.21 26.59 -19.16
CA SER A 446 11.37 28.03 -18.97
C SER A 446 10.58 28.76 -20.07
N PRO A 447 9.82 29.83 -19.77
CA PRO A 447 9.08 30.58 -20.77
C PRO A 447 10.06 31.33 -21.67
N ALA A 448 10.56 30.67 -22.71
CA ALA A 448 11.32 31.31 -23.75
C ALA A 448 10.35 31.97 -24.74
N SER A 449 10.48 33.30 -24.85
CA SER A 449 9.81 34.23 -25.75
C SER A 449 8.40 34.70 -25.35
N GLU A 450 8.38 35.96 -24.92
CA GLU A 450 7.20 36.84 -24.92
C GLU A 450 6.64 36.92 -26.34
N SER A 451 5.52 36.23 -26.63
CA SER A 451 4.47 36.64 -27.60
C SER A 451 3.61 35.48 -28.12
N SER A 452 2.86 34.81 -27.26
CA SER A 452 1.53 34.25 -27.57
C SER A 452 0.99 33.56 -26.32
N ALA A 453 -0.32 33.70 -26.08
CA ALA A 453 -1.04 33.21 -24.90
C ALA A 453 -0.38 32.04 -24.15
N ILE A 454 -0.01 32.28 -22.89
CA ILE A 454 0.47 31.27 -21.95
C ILE A 454 -0.54 30.10 -21.99
N PRO A 455 -0.15 28.87 -22.38
CA PRO A 455 -1.01 27.72 -22.19
C PRO A 455 -1.19 27.57 -20.68
N GLN A 456 -2.39 27.80 -20.16
CA GLN A 456 -2.71 27.49 -18.77
C GLN A 456 -2.31 26.03 -18.53
N ARG A 457 -1.40 25.78 -17.56
CA ARG A 457 -1.10 24.43 -17.07
C ARG A 457 -2.37 23.89 -16.43
N SER A 458 -3.22 23.23 -17.21
CA SER A 458 -4.39 22.53 -16.69
C SER A 458 -3.94 21.16 -16.19
N LEU A 459 -4.23 20.82 -14.93
CA LEU A 459 -4.09 19.45 -14.45
C LEU A 459 -4.94 18.53 -15.35
N ASP A 460 -4.34 17.46 -15.88
CA ASP A 460 -5.03 16.41 -16.63
C ASP A 460 -6.27 15.94 -15.86
N ARG A 461 -7.42 16.07 -16.52
CA ARG A 461 -8.72 15.71 -15.97
C ARG A 461 -8.81 14.22 -15.66
N ALA A 462 -8.02 13.36 -16.30
CA ALA A 462 -8.09 11.92 -16.07
C ALA A 462 -7.56 11.53 -14.68
N ILE A 463 -6.42 12.08 -14.26
CA ILE A 463 -5.87 11.83 -12.92
C ILE A 463 -6.76 12.51 -11.86
N VAL A 464 -7.18 13.75 -12.11
CA VAL A 464 -8.00 14.51 -11.15
C VAL A 464 -9.39 13.89 -10.95
N SER A 465 -10.04 13.43 -12.03
CA SER A 465 -11.38 12.81 -11.92
C SER A 465 -11.34 11.42 -11.27
N LYS A 466 -10.28 10.64 -11.50
CA LYS A 466 -10.12 9.32 -10.89
C LYS A 466 -9.89 9.38 -9.38
N TYR A 467 -9.18 10.40 -8.89
CA TYR A 467 -8.76 10.52 -7.49
C TYR A 467 -9.43 11.69 -6.76
N TYR A 468 -10.72 11.90 -7.02
CA TYR A 468 -11.48 13.04 -6.48
C TYR A 468 -11.82 12.90 -4.99
N LEU A 469 -12.02 11.68 -4.48
CA LEU A 469 -12.15 11.41 -3.06
C LEU A 469 -10.77 11.41 -2.40
N VAL A 470 -10.53 12.37 -1.52
CA VAL A 470 -9.24 12.55 -0.84
C VAL A 470 -9.43 12.43 0.66
N VAL A 471 -8.70 11.52 1.29
CA VAL A 471 -8.72 11.32 2.74
C VAL A 471 -7.40 11.81 3.33
N LEU A 472 -7.47 12.80 4.20
CA LEU A 472 -6.33 13.26 4.99
C LEU A 472 -6.36 12.56 6.34
N MET A 473 -5.39 11.69 6.58
CA MET A 473 -5.26 10.93 7.81
C MET A 473 -4.03 11.36 8.59
N ARG A 474 -4.17 11.58 9.89
CA ARG A 474 -3.03 11.71 10.80
C ARG A 474 -2.76 10.40 11.49
N VAL A 475 -1.51 9.96 11.46
CA VAL A 475 -1.05 8.73 12.09
C VAL A 475 -0.13 9.07 13.26
N TYR A 476 -0.56 8.76 14.47
CA TYR A 476 0.21 8.89 15.69
C TYR A 476 1.13 7.69 15.89
N ASP A 477 2.44 7.93 15.98
CA ASP A 477 3.38 6.94 16.48
C ASP A 477 3.54 7.11 18.00
N ALA A 478 3.18 6.08 18.75
CA ALA A 478 3.39 6.06 20.19
C ALA A 478 4.88 6.07 20.56
N GLY A 479 5.74 5.47 19.72
CA GLY A 479 7.20 5.42 19.89
C GLY A 479 7.82 6.81 19.94
N SER A 480 7.60 7.61 18.89
CA SER A 480 8.10 8.98 18.83
C SER A 480 7.19 10.02 19.49
N LYS A 481 5.95 9.65 19.83
CA LYS A 481 4.87 10.55 20.31
C LYS A 481 4.57 11.68 19.33
N ARG A 482 4.70 11.41 18.03
CA ARG A 482 4.46 12.39 16.96
C ARG A 482 3.41 11.89 15.99
N THR A 483 2.86 12.81 15.21
CA THR A 483 1.90 12.50 14.16
C THR A 483 2.50 12.75 12.78
N LEU A 484 2.24 11.83 11.86
CA LEU A 484 2.52 12.00 10.44
C LEU A 484 1.22 12.31 9.71
N CYS A 485 1.26 13.32 8.84
CA CYS A 485 0.15 13.62 7.95
C CYS A 485 0.26 12.77 6.68
N VAL A 486 -0.80 12.05 6.34
CA VAL A 486 -0.87 11.15 5.19
C VAL A 486 -2.07 11.53 4.32
N GLU A 487 -1.83 11.95 3.07
CA GLU A 487 -2.90 12.07 2.08
C GLU A 487 -3.10 10.74 1.36
N ILE A 488 -4.33 10.23 1.40
CA ILE A 488 -4.72 8.93 0.85
C ILE A 488 -5.73 9.15 -0.27
N THR A 489 -5.49 8.51 -1.41
CA THR A 489 -6.32 8.56 -2.61
C THR A 489 -6.61 7.14 -3.12
N GLY A 490 -7.55 7.01 -4.06
CA GLY A 490 -7.79 5.75 -4.77
C GLY A 490 -8.54 4.72 -3.94
N GLU A 491 -8.27 3.43 -4.16
CA GLU A 491 -8.93 2.35 -3.41
C GLU A 491 -8.65 2.44 -1.90
N ASN A 492 -7.43 2.85 -1.55
CA ASN A 492 -7.02 3.04 -0.16
C ASN A 492 -7.81 4.16 0.54
N ALA A 493 -8.30 5.18 -0.18
CA ALA A 493 -9.14 6.24 0.39
C ALA A 493 -10.51 5.69 0.82
N VAL A 494 -11.11 4.82 0.00
CA VAL A 494 -12.39 4.15 0.32
C VAL A 494 -12.23 3.28 1.57
N ARG A 495 -11.11 2.55 1.68
CA ARG A 495 -10.78 1.78 2.90
C ARG A 495 -10.59 2.69 4.11
N ALA A 496 -9.94 3.84 3.93
CA ALA A 496 -9.70 4.81 5.00
C ALA A 496 -11.00 5.44 5.55
N LEU A 497 -12.08 5.53 4.78
CA LEU A 497 -13.38 6.04 5.26
C LEU A 497 -13.95 5.24 6.43
N ARG A 498 -13.65 3.93 6.50
CA ARG A 498 -14.15 3.04 7.56
C ARG A 498 -13.33 3.13 8.84
N LEU A 499 -12.12 3.69 8.76
CA LEU A 499 -11.24 3.80 9.90
C LEU A 499 -11.81 4.74 10.97
N ARG A 500 -11.41 4.52 12.22
CA ARG A 500 -11.77 5.35 13.38
C ARG A 500 -10.50 5.74 14.14
N ARG A 501 -10.55 6.91 14.79
CA ARG A 501 -9.47 7.37 15.68
C ARG A 501 -9.11 6.29 16.71
N GLY A 502 -7.83 6.04 16.97
CA GLY A 502 -7.35 5.01 17.87
C GLY A 502 -7.03 3.66 17.23
N GLN A 503 -7.58 3.37 16.04
CA GLN A 503 -7.28 2.10 15.36
C GLN A 503 -5.82 2.06 14.89
N SER A 504 -5.20 0.90 14.99
CA SER A 504 -3.82 0.69 14.56
C SER A 504 -3.77 0.25 13.11
N VAL A 505 -2.96 0.95 12.33
CA VAL A 505 -2.83 0.77 10.89
C VAL A 505 -1.38 0.57 10.49
N LEU A 506 -1.18 -0.30 9.52
CA LEU A 506 0.07 -0.41 8.77
C LEU A 506 -0.16 0.19 7.38
N LEU A 507 0.61 1.23 7.07
CA LEU A 507 0.64 1.88 5.77
C LEU A 507 1.93 1.48 5.05
N GLN A 508 1.82 1.09 3.80
CA GLN A 508 2.95 0.67 2.96
C GLN A 508 2.89 1.37 1.60
N GLY A 509 4.04 1.47 0.93
CA GLY A 509 4.14 2.13 -0.38
C GLY A 509 4.01 3.65 -0.30
N LEU A 510 4.42 4.25 0.83
CA LEU A 510 4.29 5.69 1.03
C LEU A 510 5.39 6.47 0.27
N VAL A 511 5.04 7.68 -0.13
CA VAL A 511 5.94 8.64 -0.80
C VAL A 511 5.97 9.93 0.00
N ALA A 512 7.16 10.37 0.42
CA ALA A 512 7.31 11.54 1.28
C ALA A 512 7.51 12.78 0.42
N VAL A 513 6.86 13.87 0.78
CA VAL A 513 6.80 15.09 -0.01
C VAL A 513 6.92 16.29 0.90
N ASN A 514 7.70 17.30 0.51
CA ASN A 514 7.77 18.56 1.22
C ASN A 514 6.76 19.55 0.63
N LEU A 515 5.83 20.04 1.44
CA LEU A 515 4.80 20.98 0.99
C LEU A 515 5.36 22.32 0.50
N ASN A 516 6.53 22.71 1.01
CA ASN A 516 7.21 23.95 0.69
C ASN A 516 8.17 23.80 -0.50
N ASP A 517 8.24 22.62 -1.13
CA ASP A 517 9.01 22.47 -2.36
C ASP A 517 8.49 23.47 -3.41
N PRO A 518 9.34 24.34 -3.98
CA PRO A 518 8.91 25.35 -4.94
C PRO A 518 8.11 24.79 -6.13
N ALA A 519 8.43 23.58 -6.59
CA ALA A 519 7.73 22.94 -7.70
C ALA A 519 6.28 22.58 -7.33
N ILE A 520 6.04 22.17 -6.09
CA ILE A 520 4.71 21.80 -5.59
C ILE A 520 3.95 23.05 -5.14
N ALA A 521 4.63 23.95 -4.43
CA ALA A 521 4.06 25.18 -3.91
C ALA A 521 3.54 26.08 -5.04
N SER A 522 4.28 26.19 -6.16
CA SER A 522 3.84 26.93 -7.35
C SER A 522 2.55 26.35 -7.95
N LEU A 523 2.46 25.03 -8.12
CA LEU A 523 1.25 24.37 -8.64
C LEU A 523 0.03 24.54 -7.71
N ARG A 524 0.26 24.70 -6.41
CA ARG A 524 -0.82 24.94 -5.42
C ARG A 524 -1.24 26.41 -5.35
N GLN A 525 -0.35 27.34 -5.69
CA GLN A 525 -0.61 28.79 -5.68
C GLN A 525 -1.13 29.31 -7.03
N ASP A 526 -0.65 28.71 -8.13
CA ASP A 526 -1.16 28.97 -9.46
C ASP A 526 -2.65 28.59 -9.49
N ARG A 527 -3.48 29.52 -9.97
CA ARG A 527 -4.93 29.33 -10.11
C ARG A 527 -5.23 28.32 -11.23
N ILE A 528 -4.85 27.06 -11.05
CA ILE A 528 -5.06 25.97 -12.02
C ILE A 528 -6.56 25.57 -12.13
N GLY A 529 -7.46 26.24 -11.40
CA GLY A 529 -8.88 25.88 -11.27
C GLY A 529 -9.90 26.74 -12.01
N GLN A 530 -9.56 27.52 -13.06
CA GLN A 530 -10.58 28.11 -13.95
C GLN A 530 -10.97 27.14 -15.07
N GLN A 531 -11.46 25.94 -14.75
CA GLN A 531 -12.18 25.12 -15.72
C GLN A 531 -13.42 24.49 -15.08
N GLN A 532 -14.56 24.72 -15.73
CA GLN A 532 -15.90 24.30 -15.32
C GLN A 532 -16.02 22.77 -15.32
N TYR A 533 -16.49 22.19 -14.22
CA TYR A 533 -17.00 20.82 -14.20
C TYR A 533 -18.39 20.83 -14.83
N ALA A 534 -18.66 19.88 -15.72
CA ALA A 534 -20.02 19.65 -16.21
C ALA A 534 -20.88 19.15 -15.04
N GLY A 535 -21.64 20.04 -14.40
CA GLY A 535 -22.67 19.69 -13.41
C GLY A 535 -22.68 20.49 -12.11
N THR A 536 -21.61 21.22 -11.75
CA THR A 536 -21.55 22.04 -10.53
C THR A 536 -20.92 23.39 -10.84
N GLN A 537 -21.60 24.50 -10.49
CA GLN A 537 -21.16 25.89 -10.74
C GLN A 537 -19.94 26.33 -9.87
N GLY A 538 -18.97 25.45 -9.61
CA GLY A 538 -17.79 25.73 -8.78
C GLY A 538 -16.48 25.49 -9.52
N THR A 539 -15.49 26.35 -9.26
CA THR A 539 -14.06 26.16 -9.58
C THR A 539 -13.52 24.98 -8.77
N ALA A 540 -12.83 24.00 -9.37
CA ALA A 540 -12.19 22.94 -8.58
C ALA A 540 -11.01 23.47 -7.78
N ALA A 541 -11.10 23.32 -6.46
CA ALA A 541 -10.04 23.60 -5.52
C ALA A 541 -9.28 22.31 -5.16
N PHE A 542 -8.07 22.48 -4.63
CA PHE A 542 -7.41 21.40 -3.90
C PHE A 542 -8.29 20.95 -2.74
N ALA A 543 -8.32 19.63 -2.51
CA ALA A 543 -9.14 19.01 -1.48
C ALA A 543 -8.82 19.56 -0.08
N PHE A 544 -7.55 19.90 0.18
CA PHE A 544 -7.09 20.46 1.44
C PHE A 544 -6.16 21.66 1.23
N THR A 545 -6.31 22.65 2.11
CA THR A 545 -5.47 23.86 2.14
C THR A 545 -4.13 23.59 2.84
N ASN A 546 -3.12 24.44 2.66
CA ASN A 546 -1.82 24.26 3.33
C ASN A 546 -1.94 24.20 4.86
N SER A 547 -2.85 24.98 5.44
CA SER A 547 -3.06 24.99 6.89
C SER A 547 -3.68 23.69 7.40
N ASP A 548 -4.40 22.93 6.57
CA ASP A 548 -4.95 21.63 6.96
C ASP A 548 -3.86 20.58 7.21
N TYR A 549 -2.78 20.66 6.42
CA TYR A 549 -1.60 19.84 6.58
C TYR A 549 -0.74 20.26 7.77
N SER A 550 -0.65 21.57 8.03
CA SER A 550 0.22 22.14 9.07
C SER A 550 -0.32 22.04 10.51
N LYS A 551 -1.57 21.61 10.76
CA LYS A 551 -2.06 21.45 12.15
C LYS A 551 -1.42 20.23 12.83
N GLN A 552 -0.11 20.24 13.06
CA GLN A 552 0.51 19.28 13.97
C GLN A 552 0.14 19.65 15.41
N ALA A 553 -0.01 18.65 16.28
CA ALA A 553 -0.25 18.90 17.70
C ALA A 553 0.88 19.79 18.28
N PRO A 554 0.56 20.74 19.18
CA PRO A 554 1.54 21.68 19.71
C PRO A 554 2.73 20.95 20.34
N GLN A 555 3.94 21.31 19.92
CA GLN A 555 5.16 20.71 20.45
C GLN A 555 5.39 21.16 21.90
N PRO A 556 5.74 20.26 22.83
CA PRO A 556 6.12 20.66 24.19
C PRO A 556 7.43 21.47 24.24
N ASN A 557 8.27 21.36 23.20
CA ASN A 557 9.48 22.16 23.01
C ASN A 557 9.44 22.71 21.58
N GLY A 558 9.42 24.03 21.40
CA GLY A 558 9.15 24.74 20.12
C GLY A 558 10.18 24.54 19.00
N THR A 559 10.47 23.31 18.61
CA THR A 559 11.25 22.97 17.41
C THR A 559 10.37 22.90 16.17
N SER A 560 10.96 23.25 15.02
CA SER A 560 10.34 23.48 13.70
C SER A 560 9.16 22.55 13.35
N GLU A 561 8.10 23.12 12.76
CA GLU A 561 7.04 22.35 12.08
C GLU A 561 7.66 21.47 10.99
N SER A 562 7.40 20.17 11.01
CA SER A 562 7.79 19.28 9.92
C SER A 562 6.80 19.49 8.77
N HIS A 563 7.33 19.86 7.60
CA HIS A 563 6.54 20.11 6.38
C HIS A 563 6.47 18.87 5.47
N GLU A 564 7.01 17.74 5.94
CA GLU A 564 6.95 16.46 5.27
C GLU A 564 5.56 15.84 5.41
N ILE A 565 5.00 15.43 4.27
CA ILE A 565 3.71 14.77 4.15
C ILE A 565 3.92 13.46 3.42
N ALA A 566 3.28 12.41 3.89
CA ALA A 566 3.25 11.15 3.17
C ALA A 566 2.07 11.13 2.20
N LEU A 567 2.31 10.65 0.99
CA LEU A 567 1.31 10.36 -0.01
C LEU A 567 1.11 8.86 -0.11
N MET A 568 -0.15 8.47 -0.27
CA MET A 568 -0.58 7.11 -0.48
C MET A 568 -1.58 7.08 -1.63
N SER A 569 -1.21 6.42 -2.72
CA SER A 569 -2.04 6.31 -3.91
C SER A 569 -1.82 4.96 -4.58
N ASP A 570 -2.67 4.64 -5.54
CA ASP A 570 -2.59 3.42 -6.35
C ASP A 570 -1.46 3.59 -7.38
N TRP A 571 -0.21 3.65 -6.91
CA TRP A 571 0.96 4.05 -7.70
C TRP A 571 1.16 3.16 -8.92
N VAL A 572 0.90 1.86 -8.80
CA VAL A 572 0.96 0.93 -9.93
C VAL A 572 -0.05 1.28 -11.00
N SER A 573 -1.24 1.75 -10.62
CA SER A 573 -2.23 2.20 -11.61
C SER A 573 -1.80 3.48 -12.34
N ILE A 574 -0.97 4.32 -11.72
CA ILE A 574 -0.51 5.59 -12.30
C ILE A 574 0.76 5.38 -13.15
N PHE A 575 1.72 4.61 -12.63
CA PHE A 575 3.07 4.46 -13.18
C PHE A 575 3.39 3.06 -13.73
N GLY A 576 2.55 2.06 -13.47
CA GLY A 576 2.80 0.65 -13.79
C GLY A 576 3.61 -0.12 -12.74
N ASP A 577 3.62 -1.45 -12.83
CA ASP A 577 4.26 -2.37 -11.87
C ASP A 577 5.80 -2.29 -11.80
N GLN A 578 6.43 -1.71 -12.81
CA GLN A 578 7.89 -1.60 -12.93
C GLN A 578 8.43 -0.24 -12.49
N ALA A 579 7.55 0.66 -12.02
CA ALA A 579 7.96 1.95 -11.51
C ALA A 579 8.81 1.80 -10.24
N ALA A 580 9.54 2.86 -9.88
CA ALA A 580 10.23 2.90 -8.59
C ALA A 580 9.27 2.85 -7.38
N PHE A 581 7.96 2.79 -7.60
CA PHE A 581 6.91 2.77 -6.58
C PHE A 581 6.35 1.36 -6.40
N GLN A 582 6.20 0.94 -5.16
CA GLN A 582 5.49 -0.27 -4.77
C GLN A 582 4.00 0.04 -4.62
N GLU A 583 3.17 -0.99 -4.82
CA GLU A 583 1.74 -0.86 -4.58
C GLU A 583 1.45 -0.45 -3.13
N ALA A 584 0.67 0.61 -2.98
CA ALA A 584 0.35 1.15 -1.68
C ALA A 584 -0.71 0.30 -1.00
N ARG A 585 -0.50 0.00 0.29
CA ARG A 585 -1.41 -0.87 1.05
C ARG A 585 -1.71 -0.33 2.43
N LEU A 586 -3.01 -0.19 2.72
CA LEU A 586 -3.54 0.10 4.05
C LEU A 586 -4.06 -1.19 4.68
N SER A 587 -3.43 -1.62 5.77
CA SER A 587 -3.86 -2.77 6.57
C SER A 587 -4.35 -2.33 7.96
N LEU A 588 -5.55 -2.77 8.34
CA LEU A 588 -6.15 -2.52 9.65
C LEU A 588 -5.83 -3.68 10.59
N ILE A 589 -4.93 -3.45 11.56
CA ILE A 589 -4.42 -4.54 12.40
C ILE A 589 -5.49 -5.04 13.38
N ASN A 590 -6.27 -4.11 13.95
CA ASN A 590 -7.26 -4.39 15.00
C ASN A 590 -8.38 -5.35 14.55
N GLN A 591 -8.55 -5.56 13.24
CA GLN A 591 -9.59 -6.42 12.67
C GLN A 591 -9.01 -7.60 11.88
N THR A 592 -7.69 -7.79 11.87
CA THR A 592 -7.06 -8.89 11.14
C THR A 592 -7.23 -10.20 11.92
N LEU A 593 -8.10 -11.09 11.44
CA LEU A 593 -8.50 -12.32 12.16
C LEU A 593 -7.31 -13.20 12.58
N GLY A 594 -6.35 -13.46 11.70
CA GLY A 594 -5.18 -14.26 12.06
C GLY A 594 -4.34 -13.63 13.16
N PHE A 595 -4.21 -12.31 13.18
CA PHE A 595 -3.53 -11.60 14.27
C PHE A 595 -4.32 -11.77 15.58
N LEU A 596 -5.62 -11.53 15.55
CA LEU A 596 -6.51 -11.66 16.70
C LEU A 596 -6.55 -13.08 17.28
N ASN A 597 -6.45 -14.10 16.43
CA ASN A 597 -6.43 -15.49 16.86
C ASN A 597 -5.07 -15.88 17.43
N SER A 598 -3.97 -15.32 16.91
CA SER A 598 -2.62 -15.59 17.42
C SER A 598 -2.38 -14.94 18.79
N ILE A 599 -2.98 -13.77 19.06
CA ILE A 599 -2.91 -13.15 20.39
C ILE A 599 -3.69 -13.92 21.48
N ARG A 600 -4.57 -14.86 21.11
CA ARG A 600 -5.31 -15.71 22.08
C ARG A 600 -4.39 -16.67 22.84
N GLU A 601 -3.34 -17.14 22.18
CA GLU A 601 -2.43 -18.14 22.74
C GLU A 601 -1.30 -17.53 23.57
N LEU A 602 -1.09 -16.21 23.48
CA LEU A 602 -0.14 -15.53 24.34
C LEU A 602 -0.57 -15.70 25.81
N PRO A 603 0.36 -16.05 26.72
CA PRO A 603 0.08 -16.03 28.15
C PRO A 603 -0.24 -14.59 28.54
N LEU A 604 -1.54 -14.26 28.56
CA LEU A 604 -2.05 -12.93 28.89
C LEU A 604 -1.40 -12.50 30.21
N MET A 605 -0.71 -11.35 30.18
CA MET A 605 -0.11 -10.75 31.37
C MET A 605 -1.22 -10.23 32.28
N ASN A 606 -1.90 -11.14 32.97
CA ASN A 606 -3.07 -10.89 33.80
C ASN A 606 -2.78 -10.02 35.04
N HIS A 607 -1.52 -9.64 35.31
CA HIS A 607 -1.13 -9.05 36.59
C HIS A 607 -0.40 -7.70 36.50
N TRP A 608 0.14 -7.32 35.32
CA TRP A 608 0.94 -6.10 35.19
C TRP A 608 0.21 -4.91 34.56
N CYS A 609 -0.91 -5.12 33.85
CA CYS A 609 -1.55 -4.06 33.05
C CYS A 609 -2.66 -3.27 33.76
N ALA A 610 -3.41 -3.85 34.70
CA ALA A 610 -4.50 -3.15 35.38
C ALA A 610 -3.98 -1.93 36.15
N SER A 611 -2.88 -2.08 36.90
CA SER A 611 -2.26 -0.97 37.64
C SER A 611 -1.71 0.14 36.73
N ALA A 612 -1.20 -0.21 35.54
CA ALA A 612 -0.66 0.79 34.59
C ALA A 612 -1.78 1.63 33.93
N LEU A 613 -2.92 1.01 33.61
CA LEU A 613 -4.10 1.69 33.06
C LEU A 613 -4.83 2.54 34.12
N LEU A 614 -4.92 2.05 35.35
CA LEU A 614 -5.60 2.73 36.47
C LEU A 614 -4.82 3.94 37.02
N ASN A 615 -3.49 3.95 36.87
CA ASN A 615 -2.63 5.03 37.36
C ASN A 615 -2.55 6.28 36.44
N LYS A 616 -3.52 6.50 35.56
CA LYS A 616 -3.59 7.66 34.65
C LYS A 616 -2.32 7.88 33.80
N ARG A 617 -1.50 6.84 33.59
CA ARG A 617 -0.33 6.92 32.72
C ARG A 617 -0.79 6.66 31.29
N PRO A 618 -0.54 7.57 30.33
CA PRO A 618 -0.96 7.35 28.97
C PRO A 618 -0.03 6.30 28.33
N VAL A 619 -0.49 5.76 27.20
CA VAL A 619 0.30 5.05 26.20
C VAL A 619 0.33 3.52 26.34
N VAL A 620 -0.82 2.88 26.13
CA VAL A 620 -0.81 1.59 25.43
C VAL A 620 -1.65 1.75 24.17
N SER A 621 -1.06 1.47 23.01
CA SER A 621 -1.73 1.66 21.72
C SER A 621 -2.80 0.59 21.46
N MET A 622 -2.50 -0.66 21.78
CA MET A 622 -3.44 -1.78 21.76
C MET A 622 -3.12 -2.77 22.87
N LEU A 623 -4.16 -3.19 23.60
CA LEU A 623 -4.01 -4.11 24.72
C LEU A 623 -5.10 -5.20 24.71
N PRO A 624 -4.74 -6.49 24.58
CA PRO A 624 -5.66 -7.57 24.86
C PRO A 624 -5.80 -7.75 26.37
N ILE A 625 -7.04 -7.73 26.87
CA ILE A 625 -7.37 -7.94 28.27
C ILE A 625 -8.53 -8.92 28.39
N ARG A 626 -8.60 -9.60 29.53
CA ARG A 626 -9.74 -10.42 29.90
C ARG A 626 -10.42 -9.82 31.10
N MET A 627 -11.70 -9.49 30.96
CA MET A 627 -12.49 -8.85 32.02
C MET A 627 -13.95 -9.29 31.96
N ASN A 628 -14.65 -9.12 33.09
CA ASN A 628 -16.09 -9.29 33.22
C ASN A 628 -16.81 -7.96 32.95
N ILE A 629 -18.02 -8.01 32.39
CA ILE A 629 -18.87 -6.82 32.24
C ILE A 629 -19.69 -6.60 33.50
N THR A 630 -19.49 -5.49 34.21
CA THR A 630 -20.21 -5.12 35.42
C THR A 630 -21.47 -4.31 35.13
N SER A 631 -21.40 -3.41 34.16
CA SER A 631 -22.52 -2.56 33.76
C SER A 631 -22.47 -2.14 32.30
N LEU A 632 -23.64 -1.83 31.75
CA LEU A 632 -23.85 -1.41 30.36
C LEU A 632 -24.83 -0.23 30.31
N GLY A 633 -24.59 0.68 29.37
CA GLY A 633 -25.59 1.71 29.05
C GLY A 633 -25.21 2.55 27.83
N TRP A 634 -26.21 3.16 27.21
CA TRP A 634 -26.04 3.96 26.00
C TRP A 634 -25.48 5.33 26.34
N LEU A 635 -24.51 5.79 25.56
CA LEU A 635 -23.92 7.11 25.74
C LEU A 635 -24.86 8.18 25.18
N ILE A 636 -25.21 9.16 26.01
CA ILE A 636 -26.12 10.25 25.64
C ILE A 636 -25.43 11.60 25.77
N PRO A 637 -25.47 12.46 24.75
CA PRO A 637 -24.97 13.83 24.85
C PRO A 637 -25.88 14.66 25.77
N SER A 638 -25.30 15.33 26.77
CA SER A 638 -26.06 16.28 27.60
C SER A 638 -26.21 17.61 26.86
N ALA A 639 -27.42 18.13 26.76
CA ALA A 639 -27.70 19.36 26.01
C ALA A 639 -26.79 20.53 26.43
N GLY A 640 -26.00 21.05 25.49
CA GLY A 640 -25.16 22.24 25.69
C GLY A 640 -23.85 22.03 26.45
N SER A 641 -23.37 20.78 26.63
CA SER A 641 -22.06 20.52 27.27
C SER A 641 -21.33 19.34 26.63
N ASP A 642 -20.00 19.31 26.72
CA ASP A 642 -19.14 18.17 26.32
C ASP A 642 -19.19 16.99 27.32
N VAL A 643 -20.27 16.91 28.10
CA VAL A 643 -20.47 15.90 29.14
C VAL A 643 -21.55 14.94 28.70
N PHE A 644 -21.27 13.65 28.85
CA PHE A 644 -22.18 12.56 28.48
C PHE A 644 -22.80 11.91 29.72
N ALA A 645 -24.04 11.46 29.56
CA ALA A 645 -24.73 10.60 30.53
C ALA A 645 -24.78 9.16 30.01
N ILE A 646 -24.99 8.21 30.91
CA ILE A 646 -25.17 6.79 30.60
C ILE A 646 -26.64 6.41 30.82
N ASP A 647 -27.31 5.90 29.79
CA ASP A 647 -28.68 5.39 29.85
C ASP A 647 -28.72 3.87 29.79
N SER A 648 -29.00 3.26 30.94
CA SER A 648 -29.25 1.82 31.05
C SER A 648 -30.72 1.44 30.83
N THR A 649 -31.65 2.40 30.74
CA THR A 649 -33.10 2.15 30.58
C THR A 649 -33.52 2.05 29.12
N CYS A 650 -32.67 2.46 28.17
CA CYS A 650 -32.97 2.50 26.73
C CYS A 650 -34.13 3.44 26.33
N GLU A 651 -34.64 4.27 27.24
CA GLU A 651 -35.83 5.11 27.00
C GLU A 651 -35.51 6.32 26.13
N GLN A 652 -34.25 6.74 26.09
CA GLN A 652 -33.85 7.98 25.43
C GLN A 652 -33.63 7.83 23.92
N GLY A 653 -33.72 6.61 23.37
CA GLY A 653 -33.70 6.36 21.92
C GLY A 653 -32.32 6.40 21.25
N PHE A 654 -31.22 6.49 22.01
CA PHE A 654 -29.86 6.54 21.47
C PHE A 654 -29.23 5.16 21.17
N SER A 655 -30.00 4.08 21.29
CA SER A 655 -29.47 2.71 21.12
C SER A 655 -29.07 2.38 19.70
N THR A 656 -29.75 2.96 18.70
CA THR A 656 -29.57 2.62 17.29
C THR A 656 -29.63 3.87 16.42
N MET A 657 -28.85 3.89 15.35
CA MET A 657 -28.74 5.00 14.40
C MET A 657 -28.73 4.51 12.96
N LEU A 658 -29.16 5.35 12.02
CA LEU A 658 -28.91 5.14 10.60
C LEU A 658 -27.50 5.65 10.27
N ALA A 659 -26.71 4.80 9.61
CA ALA A 659 -25.35 5.10 9.24
C ALA A 659 -25.13 5.00 7.72
N HIS A 660 -24.18 5.77 7.22
CA HIS A 660 -23.76 5.73 5.82
C HIS A 660 -22.98 4.45 5.53
N LYS A 661 -23.39 3.69 4.50
CA LYS A 661 -22.82 2.37 4.20
C LYS A 661 -21.33 2.33 3.87
N PRO A 662 -20.77 3.28 3.08
CA PRO A 662 -19.34 3.38 2.85
C PRO A 662 -18.50 3.67 4.10
N CYS A 663 -18.90 4.64 4.95
CA CYS A 663 -18.05 5.15 6.05
C CYS A 663 -18.50 4.79 7.47
N LEU A 664 -19.67 4.17 7.61
CA LEU A 664 -20.28 3.73 8.89
C LEU A 664 -20.46 4.87 9.90
N ARG A 665 -20.74 6.09 9.42
CA ARG A 665 -20.98 7.28 10.25
C ARG A 665 -22.47 7.66 10.28
N PRO A 666 -22.94 8.30 11.36
CA PRO A 666 -24.33 8.72 11.47
C PRO A 666 -24.76 9.58 10.29
N LEU A 667 -26.00 9.38 9.84
CA LEU A 667 -26.65 10.17 8.80
C LEU A 667 -27.58 11.21 9.42
N GLU A 668 -27.63 12.38 8.79
CA GLU A 668 -28.61 13.42 9.06
C GLU A 668 -29.61 13.51 7.91
N MET A 669 -30.88 13.77 8.22
CA MET A 669 -31.86 14.10 7.18
C MET A 669 -31.60 15.50 6.66
N ALA A 670 -31.34 15.62 5.37
CA ALA A 670 -31.18 16.91 4.72
C ALA A 670 -32.54 17.61 4.59
N PRO A 671 -32.60 18.95 4.79
CA PRO A 671 -33.84 19.69 4.60
C PRO A 671 -34.30 19.62 3.14
N ARG A 672 -35.61 19.47 2.93
CA ARG A 672 -36.23 19.51 1.59
C ARG A 672 -36.06 20.91 1.01
N VAL A 673 -35.42 21.02 -0.16
CA VAL A 673 -35.13 22.33 -0.79
C VAL A 673 -36.29 22.77 -1.71
N HIS A 674 -36.99 21.82 -2.33
CA HIS A 674 -38.13 22.09 -3.22
C HIS A 674 -39.34 21.21 -2.92
N ALA A 675 -40.54 21.75 -3.09
CA ALA A 675 -41.80 21.02 -2.90
C ALA A 675 -42.07 19.97 -3.99
N SER A 676 -41.25 19.93 -5.04
CA SER A 676 -41.34 18.99 -6.18
C SER A 676 -40.30 17.86 -6.14
N ASP A 677 -39.47 17.77 -5.08
CA ASP A 677 -38.55 16.64 -4.91
C ASP A 677 -39.35 15.36 -4.64
N THR A 678 -38.88 14.24 -5.19
CA THR A 678 -39.39 12.88 -4.99
C THR A 678 -39.74 12.59 -3.53
N ASP A 679 -40.75 11.76 -3.28
CA ASP A 679 -41.24 11.42 -1.92
C ASP A 679 -40.18 10.73 -1.02
N GLU A 680 -39.01 10.40 -1.57
CA GLU A 680 -37.92 9.72 -0.90
C GLU A 680 -37.14 10.64 0.06
N PRO A 681 -36.66 10.11 1.20
CA PRO A 681 -35.82 10.86 2.13
C PRO A 681 -34.47 11.19 1.51
N ARG A 682 -33.97 12.40 1.79
CA ARG A 682 -32.62 12.85 1.41
C ARG A 682 -31.72 12.79 2.64
N TRP A 683 -30.60 12.09 2.52
CA TRP A 683 -29.63 11.90 3.60
C TRP A 683 -28.35 12.65 3.31
N ARG A 684 -27.69 13.09 4.38
CA ARG A 684 -26.39 13.73 4.35
C ARG A 684 -25.49 13.07 5.39
N CYS A 685 -24.28 12.70 4.98
CA CYS A 685 -23.24 12.27 5.90
C CYS A 685 -22.30 13.43 6.17
N ASP A 686 -22.24 13.94 7.40
CA ASP A 686 -21.35 15.05 7.74
C ASP A 686 -19.86 14.70 7.74
N PHE A 687 -19.53 13.41 7.83
CA PHE A 687 -18.13 12.96 7.80
C PHE A 687 -17.53 12.93 6.39
N CYS A 688 -18.17 12.27 5.42
CA CYS A 688 -17.68 12.21 4.04
C CYS A 688 -18.29 13.29 3.14
N HIS A 689 -19.24 14.08 3.64
CA HIS A 689 -19.94 15.14 2.90
C HIS A 689 -20.76 14.66 1.69
N GLU A 690 -21.04 13.36 1.59
CA GLU A 690 -21.93 12.81 0.57
C GLU A 690 -23.40 13.07 0.90
N ILE A 691 -24.17 13.33 -0.16
CA ILE A 691 -25.61 13.56 -0.10
C ILE A 691 -26.28 12.67 -1.14
N PHE A 692 -27.26 11.88 -0.71
CA PHE A 692 -27.95 10.92 -1.57
C PHE A 692 -29.43 10.81 -1.17
N THR A 693 -30.23 10.14 -2.01
CA THR A 693 -31.68 9.93 -1.81
C THR A 693 -31.99 8.45 -1.62
N GLY A 694 -33.08 8.17 -0.91
CA GLY A 694 -33.55 6.80 -0.66
C GLY A 694 -32.75 6.09 0.45
N MET A 695 -32.86 4.76 0.52
CA MET A 695 -32.27 3.93 1.59
C MET A 695 -31.11 3.04 1.12
N HIS A 696 -30.70 3.14 -0.15
CA HIS A 696 -29.70 2.23 -0.75
C HIS A 696 -28.29 2.36 -0.12
N GLU A 697 -27.93 3.57 0.29
CA GLU A 697 -26.64 3.88 0.91
C GLU A 697 -26.72 3.95 2.45
N THR A 698 -27.82 3.50 3.05
CA THR A 698 -28.02 3.49 4.49
C THR A 698 -27.91 2.08 5.08
N LEU A 699 -27.52 1.98 6.35
CA LEU A 699 -27.68 0.78 7.17
C LEU A 699 -28.10 1.14 8.59
N GLN A 700 -28.78 0.21 9.27
CA GLN A 700 -29.05 0.31 10.69
C GLN A 700 -27.80 -0.13 11.47
N SER A 701 -27.34 0.69 12.42
CA SER A 701 -26.19 0.40 13.28
C SER A 701 -26.49 0.74 14.74
N PHE A 702 -25.73 0.18 15.67
CA PHE A 702 -25.82 0.53 17.09
C PHE A 702 -25.13 1.87 17.37
N GLY A 703 -25.70 2.62 18.31
CA GLY A 703 -25.07 3.79 18.92
C GLY A 703 -23.88 3.41 19.81
N ASP A 704 -23.35 4.40 20.52
CA ASP A 704 -22.21 4.22 21.40
C ASP A 704 -22.67 3.55 22.70
N LEU A 705 -22.22 2.31 22.92
CA LEU A 705 -22.48 1.57 24.15
C LEU A 705 -21.28 1.73 25.09
N VAL A 706 -21.54 2.23 26.30
CA VAL A 706 -20.58 2.24 27.40
C VAL A 706 -20.60 0.89 28.09
N VAL A 707 -19.41 0.34 28.30
CA VAL A 707 -19.16 -0.93 28.93
C VAL A 707 -18.21 -0.68 30.09
N ALA A 708 -18.66 -1.04 31.28
CA ALA A 708 -17.83 -1.05 32.46
C ALA A 708 -17.29 -2.47 32.66
N ILE A 709 -15.97 -2.58 32.82
CA ILE A 709 -15.26 -3.87 32.84
C ILE A 709 -14.33 -3.97 34.05
N GLU A 710 -14.27 -5.16 34.65
CA GLU A 710 -13.42 -5.45 35.81
C GLU A 710 -12.72 -6.81 35.69
N ASP A 711 -11.57 -6.98 36.34
CA ASP A 711 -10.81 -8.24 36.42
C ASP A 711 -10.88 -8.90 37.81
N GLY A 712 -11.76 -8.39 38.69
CA GLY A 712 -11.84 -8.79 40.10
C GLY A 712 -10.86 -8.05 41.02
N SER A 713 -9.97 -7.20 40.48
CA SER A 713 -9.37 -6.11 41.26
C SER A 713 -10.45 -5.05 41.51
N THR A 714 -10.38 -4.34 42.65
CA THR A 714 -11.44 -3.42 43.12
C THR A 714 -11.61 -2.15 42.27
N SER A 715 -11.21 -2.15 41.01
CA SER A 715 -11.17 -0.97 40.13
C SER A 715 -11.76 -1.28 38.76
N GLU A 716 -12.87 -0.61 38.48
CA GLU A 716 -13.62 -0.72 37.22
C GLU A 716 -13.03 0.21 36.15
N LEU A 717 -12.91 -0.29 34.92
CA LEU A 717 -12.50 0.48 33.75
C LEU A 717 -13.72 0.76 32.87
N LEU A 718 -13.91 2.03 32.48
CA LEU A 718 -14.93 2.41 31.52
C LEU A 718 -14.34 2.45 30.11
N ALA A 719 -15.00 1.76 29.18
CA ALA A 719 -14.73 1.82 27.76
C ALA A 719 -16.04 1.96 26.97
N TYR A 720 -15.96 2.38 25.71
CA TYR A 720 -17.12 2.30 24.81
C TYR A 720 -16.84 1.43 23.61
N CYS A 721 -17.91 0.92 22.99
CA CYS A 721 -17.87 0.17 21.75
C CYS A 721 -19.02 0.60 20.83
N GLN A 722 -18.89 0.28 19.54
CA GLN A 722 -19.82 0.74 18.50
C GLN A 722 -20.12 -0.39 17.50
N GLY A 723 -21.29 -0.33 16.86
CA GLY A 723 -21.65 -1.15 15.70
C GLY A 723 -21.41 -2.66 15.91
N PRO A 724 -20.51 -3.32 15.15
CA PRO A 724 -20.31 -4.77 15.23
C PRO A 724 -19.86 -5.30 16.59
N MET A 725 -19.19 -4.47 17.40
CA MET A 725 -18.78 -4.87 18.75
C MET A 725 -19.99 -4.96 19.70
N VAL A 726 -20.98 -4.09 19.50
CA VAL A 726 -22.23 -4.14 20.25
C VAL A 726 -23.03 -5.37 19.84
N GLU A 727 -23.09 -5.69 18.54
CA GLU A 727 -23.69 -6.93 18.03
C GLU A 727 -23.06 -8.17 18.67
N SER A 728 -21.74 -8.17 18.85
CA SER A 728 -21.01 -9.27 19.48
C SER A 728 -21.31 -9.41 20.98
N ILE A 729 -21.51 -8.30 21.70
CA ILE A 729 -21.89 -8.32 23.13
C ILE A 729 -23.33 -8.79 23.30
N LEU A 730 -24.25 -8.27 22.47
CA LEU A 730 -25.69 -8.52 22.61
C LEU A 730 -26.14 -9.82 21.93
N GLY A 731 -25.36 -10.32 20.96
CA GLY A 731 -25.70 -11.48 20.14
C GLY A 731 -26.87 -11.22 19.19
N LEU A 732 -27.09 -9.97 18.76
CA LEU A 732 -28.23 -9.56 17.94
C LEU A 732 -27.84 -8.39 17.03
N ALA A 733 -28.33 -8.39 15.79
CA ALA A 733 -28.09 -7.33 14.82
C ALA A 733 -28.90 -6.05 15.13
N ALA A 734 -28.43 -4.89 14.67
CA ALA A 734 -29.06 -3.60 14.99
C ALA A 734 -30.47 -3.43 14.38
N ASP A 735 -30.71 -4.02 13.21
CA ASP A 735 -31.99 -4.05 12.49
C ASP A 735 -33.05 -4.95 13.16
N GLU A 736 -32.61 -6.00 13.84
CA GLU A 736 -33.47 -6.82 14.70
C GLU A 736 -33.71 -6.13 16.05
N TYR A 737 -32.66 -5.53 16.63
CA TYR A 737 -32.74 -4.86 17.93
C TYR A 737 -33.73 -3.70 17.93
N VAL A 738 -33.80 -2.91 16.86
CA VAL A 738 -34.71 -1.75 16.78
C VAL A 738 -36.17 -2.18 16.93
N GLN A 739 -36.53 -3.39 16.48
CA GLN A 739 -37.88 -3.95 16.50
C GLN A 739 -38.31 -4.48 17.88
N LEU A 740 -37.37 -4.63 18.82
CA LEU A 740 -37.65 -5.13 20.16
C LEU A 740 -38.43 -4.13 21.02
N SER A 741 -39.23 -4.65 21.95
CA SER A 741 -39.88 -3.87 23.01
C SER A 741 -38.83 -3.28 23.96
N LEU A 742 -39.18 -2.18 24.66
CA LEU A 742 -38.27 -1.57 25.65
C LEU A 742 -37.87 -2.55 26.77
N SER A 743 -38.78 -3.44 27.20
CA SER A 743 -38.47 -4.47 28.18
C SER A 743 -37.47 -5.50 27.66
N ASP A 744 -37.61 -5.93 26.40
CA ASP A 744 -36.70 -6.89 25.79
C ASP A 744 -35.32 -6.29 25.55
N LYS A 745 -35.26 -5.01 25.15
CA LYS A 745 -34.01 -4.24 25.02
C LYS A 745 -33.23 -4.22 26.34
N ARG A 746 -33.89 -3.89 27.45
CA ARG A 746 -33.29 -3.93 28.80
C ARG A 746 -32.86 -5.32 29.21
N ALA A 747 -33.71 -6.32 28.97
CA ALA A 747 -33.39 -7.71 29.30
C ALA A 747 -32.15 -8.20 28.53
N LEU A 748 -31.97 -7.76 27.28
CA LEU A 748 -30.81 -8.11 26.47
C LEU A 748 -29.52 -7.50 27.02
N LEU A 749 -29.53 -6.21 27.41
CA LEU A 749 -28.39 -5.60 28.13
C LEU A 749 -28.06 -6.38 29.41
N GLY A 750 -29.08 -6.71 30.20
CA GLY A 750 -28.91 -7.47 31.45
C GLY A 750 -28.28 -8.86 31.27
N ARG A 751 -28.45 -9.51 30.11
CA ARG A 751 -27.86 -10.84 29.84
C ARG A 751 -26.35 -10.82 29.64
N ALA A 752 -25.79 -9.69 29.22
CA ALA A 752 -24.36 -9.54 28.97
C ALA A 752 -23.57 -9.23 30.26
N ILE A 753 -24.24 -8.66 31.27
CA ILE A 753 -23.65 -8.38 32.59
C ILE A 753 -23.29 -9.70 33.28
N GLY A 754 -22.14 -9.73 33.96
CA GLY A 754 -21.64 -10.89 34.68
C GLY A 754 -20.92 -11.91 33.80
N ARG A 755 -20.74 -11.64 32.49
CA ARG A 755 -20.03 -12.54 31.56
C ARG A 755 -18.58 -12.09 31.33
N ASP A 756 -17.72 -13.08 31.16
CA ASP A 756 -16.31 -12.88 30.80
C ASP A 756 -16.12 -12.73 29.29
N PHE A 757 -15.33 -11.74 28.92
CA PHE A 757 -14.92 -11.51 27.55
C PHE A 757 -13.42 -11.27 27.45
N LEU A 758 -12.87 -11.59 26.28
CA LEU A 758 -11.59 -11.09 25.83
C LEU A 758 -11.85 -9.81 25.03
N PHE A 759 -11.26 -8.70 25.46
CA PHE A 759 -11.36 -7.41 24.79
C PHE A 759 -10.01 -7.01 24.20
N LEU A 760 -10.02 -6.44 22.99
CA LEU A 760 -8.90 -5.64 22.49
C LEU A 760 -9.22 -4.17 22.72
N LEU A 761 -8.53 -3.55 23.67
CA LEU A 761 -8.69 -2.14 23.99
C LEU A 761 -7.73 -1.29 23.15
N SER A 762 -8.24 -0.16 22.66
CA SER A 762 -7.47 0.87 21.98
C SER A 762 -7.76 2.24 22.61
N ARG A 763 -6.79 3.13 22.52
CA ARG A 763 -6.93 4.52 22.98
C ARG A 763 -7.93 5.28 22.11
N CYS A 764 -8.67 6.22 22.70
CA CYS A 764 -9.47 7.18 21.96
C CYS A 764 -9.44 8.57 22.63
N ASP A 765 -10.13 9.53 22.02
CA ASP A 765 -10.37 10.85 22.64
C ASP A 765 -11.09 10.69 23.97
N ALA A 766 -10.62 11.44 24.98
CA ALA A 766 -11.21 11.40 26.31
C ALA A 766 -12.61 12.04 26.28
N ARG A 767 -13.62 11.31 26.75
CA ARG A 767 -15.00 11.78 26.91
C ARG A 767 -15.31 11.90 28.39
N SER A 768 -15.89 13.04 28.80
CA SER A 768 -16.33 13.22 30.19
C SER A 768 -17.70 12.58 30.36
N VAL A 769 -17.81 11.62 31.27
CA VAL A 769 -19.04 10.86 31.51
C VAL A 769 -19.48 11.03 32.96
N VAL A 770 -20.76 11.24 33.19
CA VAL A 770 -21.35 11.28 34.53
C VAL A 770 -21.77 9.86 34.92
N VAL A 771 -21.15 9.34 35.96
CA VAL A 771 -21.44 8.02 36.55
C VAL A 771 -22.08 8.23 37.91
N GLN A 772 -23.11 7.45 38.22
CA GLN A 772 -23.67 7.41 39.57
C GLN A 772 -22.86 6.42 40.40
N ASP A 773 -22.28 6.90 41.51
CA ASP A 773 -21.60 6.04 42.48
C ASP A 773 -22.63 5.26 43.32
N ASN A 774 -22.18 4.21 44.00
CA ASN A 774 -22.97 3.36 44.90
C ASN A 774 -23.68 4.13 46.02
N HIS A 775 -23.26 5.37 46.29
CA HIS A 775 -23.88 6.31 47.24
C HIS A 775 -24.79 7.36 46.57
N ALA A 776 -25.24 7.13 45.33
CA ALA A 776 -26.07 8.05 44.53
C ALA A 776 -25.44 9.44 44.27
N LYS A 777 -24.12 9.57 44.42
CA LYS A 777 -23.38 10.79 44.10
C LYS A 777 -22.95 10.75 42.63
N GLN A 778 -23.17 11.84 41.91
CA GLN A 778 -22.70 11.98 40.53
C GLN A 778 -21.19 12.27 40.51
N ILE A 779 -20.42 11.39 39.88
CA ILE A 779 -18.98 11.53 39.67
C ILE A 779 -18.74 11.74 38.18
N ARG A 780 -17.88 12.71 37.86
CA ARG A 780 -17.39 12.90 36.49
C ARG A 780 -16.15 12.06 36.28
N THR A 781 -16.20 11.16 35.32
CA THR A 781 -15.11 10.25 34.97
C THR A 781 -14.72 10.45 33.51
N ALA A 782 -13.42 10.52 33.23
CA ALA A 782 -12.90 10.59 31.87
C ALA A 782 -12.76 9.18 31.29
N MET A 783 -13.47 8.90 30.20
CA MET A 783 -13.38 7.66 29.43
C MET A 783 -12.48 7.88 28.22
N SER A 784 -11.33 7.20 28.14
CA SER A 784 -10.34 7.38 27.06
C SER A 784 -9.98 6.07 26.34
N THR A 785 -10.84 5.06 26.50
CA THR A 785 -10.63 3.71 25.99
C THR A 785 -11.82 3.28 25.15
N ARG A 786 -11.52 2.61 24.03
CA ARG A 786 -12.51 1.98 23.15
C ARG A 786 -12.22 0.49 23.01
N ILE A 787 -13.27 -0.31 22.93
CA ILE A 787 -13.18 -1.73 22.60
C ILE A 787 -13.25 -1.88 21.08
N ASP A 788 -12.21 -2.48 20.50
CA ASP A 788 -12.12 -2.76 19.05
C ASP A 788 -12.44 -4.19 18.67
N VAL A 789 -12.30 -5.11 19.63
CA VAL A 789 -12.66 -6.52 19.49
C VAL A 789 -13.31 -6.99 20.77
N VAL A 790 -14.44 -7.68 20.63
CA VAL A 790 -15.12 -8.41 21.70
C VAL A 790 -15.13 -9.87 21.31
N GLN A 791 -14.70 -10.73 22.21
CA GLN A 791 -14.88 -12.16 22.04
C GLN A 791 -15.36 -12.79 23.35
N GLN A 792 -16.46 -13.55 23.26
CA GLN A 792 -16.94 -14.33 24.39
C GLN A 792 -15.94 -15.45 24.71
N VAL A 793 -15.62 -15.56 26.00
CA VAL A 793 -14.72 -16.59 26.51
C VAL A 793 -15.39 -17.97 26.48
N ASP A 794 -14.73 -18.95 25.87
CA ASP A 794 -15.09 -20.37 26.03
C ASP A 794 -14.49 -20.92 27.33
N GLY A 795 -15.34 -21.10 28.34
CA GLY A 795 -14.94 -21.64 29.63
C GLY A 795 -14.34 -23.04 29.57
N TYR A 796 -14.71 -23.87 28.59
CA TYR A 796 -14.18 -25.23 28.44
C TYR A 796 -12.73 -25.21 27.93
N ALA A 797 -12.47 -24.47 26.86
CA ALA A 797 -11.13 -24.31 26.30
C ALA A 797 -10.15 -23.75 27.34
N GLN A 798 -10.61 -22.80 28.15
CA GLN A 798 -9.80 -22.21 29.21
C GLN A 798 -9.53 -23.14 30.38
N ALA A 799 -10.53 -23.91 30.81
CA ALA A 799 -10.30 -24.92 31.85
C ALA A 799 -9.21 -25.91 31.40
N GLN A 800 -9.18 -26.29 30.12
CA GLN A 800 -8.09 -27.11 29.57
C GLN A 800 -6.74 -26.40 29.55
N GLN A 801 -6.69 -25.12 29.15
CA GLN A 801 -5.43 -24.35 29.11
C GLN A 801 -4.85 -24.16 30.51
N LEU A 802 -5.68 -23.79 31.49
CA LEU A 802 -5.28 -23.69 32.89
C LEU A 802 -4.79 -25.03 33.42
N LEU A 803 -5.48 -26.13 33.10
CA LEU A 803 -5.04 -27.47 33.47
C LEU A 803 -3.67 -27.82 32.86
N ARG A 804 -3.39 -27.41 31.62
CA ARG A 804 -2.08 -27.60 30.97
C ARG A 804 -1.00 -26.78 31.67
N GLN A 805 -1.28 -25.51 32.00
CA GLN A 805 -0.36 -24.62 32.72
C GLN A 805 -0.04 -25.15 34.11
N LEU A 806 -1.05 -25.56 34.88
CA LEU A 806 -0.87 -26.18 36.20
C LEU A 806 -0.07 -27.48 36.11
N LYS A 807 -0.31 -28.32 35.09
CA LYS A 807 0.49 -29.53 34.85
C LYS A 807 1.94 -29.23 34.47
N HIS A 808 2.19 -28.13 33.76
CA HIS A 808 3.54 -27.71 33.36
C HIS A 808 4.31 -27.11 34.55
N SER A 809 3.67 -26.25 35.34
CA SER A 809 4.23 -25.66 36.57
C SER A 809 4.53 -26.73 37.63
N ARG A 810 3.68 -27.75 37.76
CA ARG A 810 3.94 -28.90 38.64
C ARG A 810 5.12 -29.78 38.19
N ARG A 811 5.58 -29.63 36.94
CA ARG A 811 6.80 -30.28 36.41
C ARG A 811 8.03 -29.38 36.47
N SER A 812 7.89 -28.05 36.51
CA SER A 812 9.01 -27.10 36.63
C SER A 812 9.44 -26.83 38.07
N GLY A 813 8.63 -27.19 39.07
CA GLY A 813 8.98 -27.07 40.49
C GLY A 813 8.77 -25.68 41.09
N ASP A 814 8.11 -24.76 40.38
CA ASP A 814 7.95 -23.36 40.79
C ASP A 814 6.78 -23.10 41.77
N PHE A 815 6.36 -24.12 42.53
CA PHE A 815 5.41 -23.95 43.65
C PHE A 815 5.96 -24.62 44.89
N GLU A 816 6.81 -23.90 45.61
CA GLU A 816 6.92 -23.95 47.08
C GLU A 816 6.64 -22.55 47.65
#